data_AF-A0A3B7R579-F1
#
_entry.id   AF-A0A3B7R579-F1
#
_cell.length_a   1.000
_cell.length_b   1.000
_cell.length_c   1.000
_cell.angle_alpha   90.00
_cell.angle_beta   90.00
_cell.angle_gamma   90.00
#
_symmetry.space_group_name_H-M   'P 1'
#
loop_
_entity.id
_entity.type
_entity.pdbx_description
1 polymer ?
#
loop_
_entity_poly.entity_id
_entity_poly.type
_entity_poly.pdbx_seq_one_letter_code
_entity_poly.pdbx_strand_id
1 'polypeptide(L)'
;MKQQYGRGAWKTRRIVASVLAALGGLLATEAAAQPTRATPASRLAPALQAEGAQPARRATYRVQVHDAAGFRQWAQQHLRGAQLRPYPADARVFTVHAPGQLSKLAECPWVTFVDVADREAKPEKEIDGVDLGVNRIWPVHQLYPNLTGQGLTVSIKEDSFNGADIDFKGRVVTSTLFGSSPSDHATVMATLIGGASNSAPTGRGAASRVQLAASNYAQLMPDDAAQLSANKVSVQNHSYGVAAIENYYGLEARAYDQQTRQLPALLHVFSSGNVGNRTPGSGTYAGLAGVANITGQFKTSKNTLCVGATDVLGRVAAPSSRGPAHDGRLKPEMVALGEGGTSDAAAVVSGIAALVQQAYRDEHNGQLPPAALAKAVLLNSADDVGRPGPDFEAGFGQADALGAVQTMLDRRFVQGRVANGATGTFALAVPAGVRQLKLTLAWADPEAAANASKALVNDLDMELVSASGVRVRPWVLSAYPHRDSLKLPARRGVDRLNNVEQITVAAPAAGTYQIQVQGAAVAAGPEQNFAIAYEFENEGLTWTNPVGGTALRAGQLQRLRWQWQGPAATGTLSYRAAGASTWTIIDTNVDLGLGLYAWTAPADAAAGQLRLEVGNTAYPTATFAISQAPLVEVGYVCTQESLLTWEPVPGATRYQVLRLGVNALEPLATTADTALLLNVGGEAAAMQYYSVVPVLADGSAGVRARTVSLAGANNRCYVRSFLPRQLVTDQITFDLVLGSTFRLRAVHLERETPGGFQTVQTVTPGAQPTIELRDQLPEPGLYRYRARLETLAGQTVYSQVENIYYARPGDVLLFPNPVVAGTAATFIEANGLAMRWQLIDHLGRLVREGEAPEASVGQFDTSNLRAGTYIVRITPAGGATVVRRLVVLR
;
A
#
# COMPACT_ATOMS: atom_id res chain seq x y z
N MET A 1 9.69 -66.77 22.87
CA MET A 1 8.80 -67.96 22.85
C MET A 1 8.35 -68.14 21.40
N LYS A 2 8.90 -69.14 20.66
CA LYS A 2 8.20 -70.37 20.16
C LYS A 2 6.83 -70.04 19.50
N GLN A 3 6.47 -70.41 18.27
CA GLN A 3 6.83 -71.57 17.44
C GLN A 3 6.17 -71.44 16.03
N GLN A 4 6.86 -71.95 14.99
CA GLN A 4 6.41 -72.77 13.83
C GLN A 4 5.26 -72.31 12.88
N TYR A 5 5.54 -72.09 11.58
CA TYR A 5 5.69 -73.02 10.41
C TYR A 5 4.38 -73.52 9.79
N GLY A 6 4.24 -73.38 8.45
CA GLY A 6 3.32 -74.20 7.66
C GLY A 6 3.01 -73.69 6.24
N ARG A 7 3.70 -74.24 5.22
CA ARG A 7 3.37 -74.15 3.78
C ARG A 7 2.35 -75.23 3.36
N GLY A 8 1.60 -74.99 2.29
CA GLY A 8 0.96 -76.03 1.44
C GLY A 8 -0.34 -75.51 0.80
N ALA A 9 -0.44 -75.19 -0.50
CA ALA A 9 -0.38 -76.04 -1.70
C ALA A 9 -1.68 -76.82 -2.03
N TRP A 10 -2.34 -76.39 -3.13
CA TRP A 10 -2.98 -77.19 -4.21
C TRP A 10 -4.51 -77.45 -4.29
N LYS A 11 -4.96 -77.42 -5.57
CA LYS A 11 -6.15 -77.99 -6.26
C LYS A 11 -7.46 -77.18 -6.29
N THR A 12 -7.81 -76.47 -7.38
CA THR A 12 -8.26 -76.85 -8.75
C THR A 12 -9.63 -77.53 -8.85
N ARG A 13 -10.62 -76.83 -9.44
CA ARG A 13 -11.74 -77.31 -10.30
C ARG A 13 -12.27 -76.09 -11.09
N ARG A 14 -12.69 -76.09 -12.36
CA ARG A 14 -12.67 -77.00 -13.53
C ARG A 14 -13.28 -76.19 -14.72
N ILE A 15 -12.65 -76.23 -15.92
CA ILE A 15 -13.25 -76.57 -17.25
C ILE A 15 -14.25 -75.55 -17.88
N VAL A 16 -14.25 -75.13 -19.18
CA VAL A 16 -13.56 -75.49 -20.44
C VAL A 16 -13.90 -74.50 -21.59
N ALA A 17 -13.05 -74.53 -22.65
CA ALA A 17 -13.27 -74.14 -24.08
C ALA A 17 -13.25 -72.63 -24.43
N SER A 18 -12.53 -72.13 -25.45
CA SER A 18 -11.98 -72.71 -26.70
C SER A 18 -10.73 -71.96 -27.19
N VAL A 19 -9.93 -72.60 -28.05
CA VAL A 19 -8.62 -72.21 -28.60
C VAL A 19 -8.66 -72.13 -30.14
N LEU A 20 -7.68 -71.41 -30.74
CA LEU A 20 -7.27 -71.28 -32.17
C LEU A 20 -7.99 -70.20 -33.02
N ALA A 21 -7.35 -69.39 -33.87
CA ALA A 21 -6.05 -69.47 -34.58
C ALA A 21 -5.52 -68.05 -34.93
N ALA A 22 -4.22 -67.81 -34.80
CA ALA A 22 -3.21 -67.64 -35.88
C ALA A 22 -3.01 -66.22 -36.48
N LEU A 23 -1.81 -65.70 -36.19
CA LEU A 23 -0.94 -64.78 -36.95
C LEU A 23 -1.38 -64.31 -38.34
N GLY A 24 -1.34 -62.98 -38.54
CA GLY A 24 -1.24 -62.36 -39.86
C GLY A 24 -1.07 -60.84 -39.81
N GLY A 25 0.11 -60.35 -40.21
CA GLY A 25 0.25 -59.11 -41.00
C GLY A 25 0.26 -57.76 -40.29
N LEU A 26 1.45 -57.15 -40.24
CA LEU A 26 1.63 -55.69 -40.19
C LEU A 26 0.80 -55.00 -41.28
N LEU A 27 0.03 -53.97 -40.90
CA LEU A 27 -0.24 -52.70 -41.60
C LEU A 27 -1.36 -51.98 -40.83
N ALA A 28 -1.00 -51.27 -39.75
CA ALA A 28 -1.91 -50.32 -39.14
C ALA A 28 -1.78 -48.99 -39.88
N THR A 29 -2.73 -48.75 -40.78
CA THR A 29 -2.98 -47.41 -41.33
C THR A 29 -3.30 -46.44 -40.20
N GLU A 30 -2.62 -45.29 -40.17
CA GLU A 30 -2.96 -44.15 -39.34
C GLU A 30 -4.43 -43.77 -39.60
N ALA A 31 -5.31 -44.17 -38.68
CA ALA A 31 -6.64 -43.59 -38.60
C ALA A 31 -6.46 -42.19 -38.03
N ALA A 32 -6.51 -41.19 -38.91
CA ALA A 32 -6.66 -39.79 -38.53
C ALA A 32 -7.83 -39.69 -37.54
N ALA A 33 -7.53 -39.34 -36.29
CA ALA A 33 -8.54 -39.06 -35.28
C ALA A 33 -9.39 -37.90 -35.77
N GLN A 34 -10.65 -38.18 -36.13
CA GLN A 34 -11.63 -37.14 -36.39
C GLN A 34 -11.82 -36.30 -35.11
N PRO A 35 -11.83 -34.96 -35.19
CA PRO A 35 -12.00 -34.12 -34.01
C PRO A 35 -13.39 -34.38 -33.42
N THR A 36 -13.43 -34.89 -32.19
CA THR A 36 -14.66 -35.01 -31.40
C THR A 36 -15.30 -33.63 -31.26
N ARG A 37 -16.50 -33.45 -31.81
CA ARG A 37 -17.28 -32.21 -31.74
C ARG A 37 -17.48 -31.85 -30.26
N ALA A 38 -16.88 -30.74 -29.80
CA ALA A 38 -16.98 -30.28 -28.42
C ALA A 38 -18.46 -30.15 -28.00
N THR A 39 -18.84 -30.75 -26.86
CA THR A 39 -20.19 -30.65 -26.32
C THR A 39 -20.48 -29.21 -25.89
N PRO A 40 -21.72 -28.70 -25.99
CA PRO A 40 -22.04 -27.32 -25.60
C PRO A 40 -21.56 -26.97 -24.18
N ALA A 41 -21.69 -27.90 -23.22
CA ALA A 41 -21.23 -27.70 -21.83
C ALA A 41 -19.72 -27.44 -21.72
N SER A 42 -18.89 -28.08 -22.55
CA SER A 42 -17.42 -27.91 -22.51
C SER A 42 -16.93 -26.52 -22.93
N ARG A 43 -17.79 -25.73 -23.58
CA ARG A 43 -17.51 -24.34 -23.99
C ARG A 43 -17.83 -23.33 -22.90
N LEU A 44 -18.43 -23.74 -21.80
CA LEU A 44 -18.73 -22.88 -20.66
C LEU A 44 -17.58 -22.90 -19.66
N ALA A 45 -17.27 -21.76 -19.06
CA ALA A 45 -16.37 -21.70 -17.91
C ALA A 45 -16.90 -22.59 -16.76
N PRO A 46 -16.04 -23.24 -15.95
CA PRO A 46 -16.48 -24.12 -14.87
C PRO A 46 -17.47 -23.49 -13.89
N ALA A 47 -17.34 -22.18 -13.63
CA ALA A 47 -18.29 -21.43 -12.82
C ALA A 47 -19.71 -21.42 -13.42
N LEU A 48 -19.83 -21.30 -14.75
CA LEU A 48 -21.10 -21.35 -15.47
C LEU A 48 -21.64 -22.77 -15.61
N GLN A 49 -20.76 -23.79 -15.67
CA GLN A 49 -21.16 -25.20 -15.67
C GLN A 49 -21.80 -25.60 -14.32
N ALA A 50 -21.23 -25.12 -13.21
CA ALA A 50 -21.73 -25.39 -11.86
C ALA A 50 -23.10 -24.75 -11.59
N GLU A 51 -23.47 -23.68 -12.32
CA GLU A 51 -24.79 -23.02 -12.23
C GLU A 51 -25.94 -23.81 -12.90
N GLY A 52 -25.66 -25.03 -13.41
CA GLY A 52 -26.44 -25.87 -14.33
C GLY A 52 -27.92 -26.24 -14.07
N ALA A 53 -28.69 -25.46 -13.32
CA ALA A 53 -30.15 -25.61 -13.19
C ALA A 53 -30.94 -24.32 -12.87
N GLN A 54 -30.29 -23.15 -12.71
CA GLN A 54 -30.97 -21.88 -12.36
C GLN A 54 -30.39 -20.70 -13.19
N PRO A 55 -30.73 -20.57 -14.49
CA PRO A 55 -30.19 -19.54 -15.40
C PRO A 55 -30.64 -18.09 -15.10
N ALA A 56 -31.34 -17.85 -13.99
CA ALA A 56 -32.01 -16.59 -13.67
C ALA A 56 -31.10 -15.50 -13.06
N ARG A 57 -29.86 -15.82 -12.63
CA ARG A 57 -29.02 -14.87 -11.87
C ARG A 57 -28.07 -14.00 -12.69
N ARG A 58 -27.69 -14.41 -13.91
CA ARG A 58 -26.72 -13.68 -14.74
C ARG A 58 -27.31 -13.29 -16.09
N ALA A 59 -27.22 -12.02 -16.43
CA ALA A 59 -27.68 -11.48 -17.70
C ALA A 59 -26.54 -11.29 -18.72
N THR A 60 -25.31 -11.11 -18.26
CA THR A 60 -24.17 -10.77 -19.13
C THR A 60 -23.08 -11.85 -19.11
N TYR A 61 -22.52 -12.12 -20.29
CA TYR A 61 -21.50 -13.14 -20.54
C TYR A 61 -20.37 -12.57 -21.39
N ARG A 62 -19.15 -13.08 -21.22
CA ARG A 62 -18.02 -12.76 -22.10
C ARG A 62 -17.82 -13.91 -23.07
N VAL A 63 -18.00 -13.64 -24.35
CA VAL A 63 -18.12 -14.67 -25.39
C VAL A 63 -16.97 -14.53 -26.37
N GLN A 64 -16.18 -15.59 -26.53
CA GLN A 64 -15.16 -15.68 -27.57
C GLN A 64 -15.71 -16.43 -28.78
N VAL A 65 -15.48 -15.89 -29.97
CA VAL A 65 -15.96 -16.45 -31.24
C VAL A 65 -14.81 -16.62 -32.23
N HIS A 66 -14.91 -17.60 -33.12
CA HIS A 66 -13.93 -17.74 -34.20
C HIS A 66 -14.27 -16.88 -35.42
N ASP A 67 -15.54 -16.52 -35.62
CA ASP A 67 -16.01 -15.55 -36.62
C ASP A 67 -16.96 -14.51 -36.02
N ALA A 68 -16.51 -13.25 -36.01
CA ALA A 68 -17.25 -12.12 -35.44
C ALA A 68 -18.47 -11.72 -36.29
N ALA A 69 -18.38 -11.83 -37.62
CA ALA A 69 -19.47 -11.43 -38.51
C ALA A 69 -20.62 -12.45 -38.45
N GLY A 70 -20.29 -13.74 -38.60
CA GLY A 70 -21.25 -14.84 -38.46
C GLY A 70 -21.91 -14.88 -37.09
N PHE A 71 -21.15 -14.62 -36.00
CA PHE A 71 -21.74 -14.54 -34.66
C PHE A 71 -22.75 -13.41 -34.52
N ARG A 72 -22.47 -12.20 -35.02
CA ARG A 72 -23.41 -11.06 -34.94
C ARG A 72 -24.72 -11.37 -35.67
N GLN A 73 -24.62 -11.93 -36.88
CA GLN A 73 -25.79 -12.31 -37.67
C GLN A 73 -26.59 -13.42 -36.97
N TRP A 74 -25.91 -14.43 -36.45
CA TRP A 74 -26.55 -15.51 -35.68
C TRP A 74 -27.23 -14.97 -34.42
N ALA A 75 -26.57 -14.09 -33.67
CA ALA A 75 -27.08 -13.54 -32.42
C ALA A 75 -28.34 -12.69 -32.65
N GLN A 76 -28.39 -11.88 -33.71
CA GLN A 76 -29.59 -11.13 -34.10
C GLN A 76 -30.80 -12.02 -34.37
N GLN A 77 -30.57 -13.22 -34.90
CA GLN A 77 -31.63 -14.18 -35.25
C GLN A 77 -32.05 -15.06 -34.07
N HIS A 78 -31.11 -15.42 -33.17
CA HIS A 78 -31.33 -16.50 -32.19
C HIS A 78 -31.37 -16.02 -30.73
N LEU A 79 -30.77 -14.86 -30.42
CA LEU A 79 -30.76 -14.27 -29.08
C LEU A 79 -31.77 -13.11 -29.00
N ARG A 80 -32.88 -13.34 -28.30
CA ARG A 80 -33.93 -12.31 -28.17
C ARG A 80 -33.48 -11.21 -27.22
N GLY A 81 -33.55 -9.95 -27.65
CA GLY A 81 -33.24 -8.78 -26.83
C GLY A 81 -31.77 -8.69 -26.37
N ALA A 82 -30.87 -9.42 -27.02
CA ALA A 82 -29.47 -9.43 -26.62
C ALA A 82 -28.73 -8.18 -27.10
N GLN A 83 -27.87 -7.63 -26.24
CA GLN A 83 -26.97 -6.54 -26.60
C GLN A 83 -25.54 -7.09 -26.70
N LEU A 84 -24.89 -6.83 -27.85
CA LEU A 84 -23.54 -7.28 -28.13
C LEU A 84 -22.62 -6.06 -28.18
N ARG A 85 -21.60 -6.05 -27.33
CA ARG A 85 -20.54 -5.04 -27.35
C ARG A 85 -19.20 -5.73 -27.62
N PRO A 86 -18.50 -5.44 -28.74
CA PRO A 86 -17.17 -5.99 -28.98
C PRO A 86 -16.18 -5.44 -27.94
N TYR A 87 -15.22 -6.27 -27.54
CA TYR A 87 -14.13 -5.86 -26.69
C TYR A 87 -13.07 -5.08 -27.51
N PRO A 88 -12.63 -3.89 -27.08
CA PRO A 88 -11.78 -3.03 -27.90
C PRO A 88 -10.46 -3.66 -28.37
N ALA A 89 -9.80 -4.44 -27.50
CA ALA A 89 -8.50 -5.04 -27.82
C ALA A 89 -8.58 -6.41 -28.52
N ASP A 90 -9.78 -7.02 -28.62
CA ASP A 90 -10.00 -8.24 -29.41
C ASP A 90 -11.42 -8.26 -29.99
N ALA A 91 -11.52 -8.01 -31.30
CA ALA A 91 -12.79 -8.01 -32.03
C ALA A 91 -13.51 -9.36 -32.08
N ARG A 92 -12.83 -10.46 -31.67
CA ARG A 92 -13.39 -11.80 -31.52
C ARG A 92 -13.93 -12.09 -30.12
N VAL A 93 -13.83 -11.14 -29.20
CA VAL A 93 -14.41 -11.23 -27.86
C VAL A 93 -15.53 -10.21 -27.71
N PHE A 94 -16.67 -10.64 -27.18
CA PHE A 94 -17.85 -9.80 -26.97
C PHE A 94 -18.30 -9.84 -25.52
N THR A 95 -18.71 -8.69 -24.98
CA THR A 95 -19.62 -8.64 -23.83
C THR A 95 -21.04 -8.75 -24.36
N VAL A 96 -21.75 -9.81 -23.96
CA VAL A 96 -23.08 -10.17 -24.46
C VAL A 96 -24.07 -10.16 -23.30
N HIS A 97 -24.98 -9.20 -23.29
CA HIS A 97 -26.12 -9.18 -22.36
C HIS A 97 -27.28 -9.96 -22.98
N ALA A 98 -27.51 -11.20 -22.53
CA ALA A 98 -28.52 -12.14 -23.02
C ALA A 98 -29.17 -12.94 -21.86
N PRO A 99 -30.06 -12.33 -21.07
CA PRO A 99 -30.66 -12.96 -19.88
C PRO A 99 -31.39 -14.27 -20.22
N GLY A 100 -31.14 -15.31 -19.43
CA GLY A 100 -31.77 -16.63 -19.58
C GLY A 100 -31.37 -17.42 -20.84
N GLN A 101 -30.39 -16.95 -21.62
CA GLN A 101 -30.03 -17.52 -22.93
C GLN A 101 -28.62 -18.15 -22.98
N LEU A 102 -28.05 -18.53 -21.83
CA LEU A 102 -26.73 -19.16 -21.72
C LEU A 102 -26.60 -20.46 -22.54
N SER A 103 -27.62 -21.33 -22.53
CA SER A 103 -27.61 -22.59 -23.29
C SER A 103 -27.48 -22.35 -24.79
N LYS A 104 -28.21 -21.35 -25.33
CA LYS A 104 -28.12 -20.97 -26.74
C LYS A 104 -26.73 -20.46 -27.12
N LEU A 105 -26.10 -19.68 -26.23
CA LEU A 105 -24.72 -19.22 -26.45
C LEU A 105 -23.75 -20.41 -26.51
N ALA A 106 -23.91 -21.39 -25.62
CA ALA A 106 -23.09 -22.61 -25.60
C ALA A 106 -23.26 -23.46 -26.87
N GLU A 107 -24.49 -23.54 -27.40
CA GLU A 107 -24.84 -24.30 -28.60
C GLU A 107 -24.44 -23.59 -29.91
N CYS A 108 -24.19 -22.28 -29.87
CA CYS A 108 -23.84 -21.49 -31.05
C CYS A 108 -22.62 -22.07 -31.77
N PRO A 109 -22.68 -22.32 -33.10
CA PRO A 109 -21.56 -22.89 -33.84
C PRO A 109 -20.35 -21.95 -33.87
N TRP A 110 -20.56 -20.63 -33.83
CA TRP A 110 -19.50 -19.61 -33.88
C TRP A 110 -18.78 -19.40 -32.55
N VAL A 111 -19.42 -19.81 -31.45
CA VAL A 111 -18.89 -19.63 -30.09
C VAL A 111 -17.87 -20.70 -29.78
N THR A 112 -16.69 -20.25 -29.36
CA THR A 112 -15.58 -21.10 -28.93
C THR A 112 -15.53 -21.24 -27.41
N PHE A 113 -15.85 -20.18 -26.67
CA PHE A 113 -15.89 -20.20 -25.21
C PHE A 113 -16.83 -19.11 -24.66
N VAL A 114 -17.45 -19.39 -23.51
CA VAL A 114 -18.31 -18.47 -22.76
C VAL A 114 -17.80 -18.39 -21.33
N ASP A 115 -17.44 -17.18 -20.92
CA ASP A 115 -16.89 -16.84 -19.61
C ASP A 115 -17.80 -15.85 -18.86
N VAL A 116 -17.54 -15.65 -17.58
CA VAL A 116 -18.26 -14.71 -16.70
C VAL A 116 -17.83 -13.26 -17.02
N ALA A 117 -18.77 -12.40 -17.43
CA ALA A 117 -18.46 -11.00 -17.77
C ALA A 117 -18.41 -10.05 -16.57
N ASP A 118 -19.35 -10.19 -15.65
CA ASP A 118 -19.63 -9.18 -14.61
C ASP A 118 -19.24 -9.71 -13.24
N ARG A 119 -17.95 -9.56 -12.90
CA ARG A 119 -17.42 -9.81 -11.56
C ARG A 119 -17.04 -8.47 -10.95
N GLU A 120 -17.53 -8.25 -9.74
CA GLU A 120 -17.12 -7.11 -8.94
C GLU A 120 -15.69 -7.34 -8.45
N ALA A 121 -14.78 -6.45 -8.85
CA ALA A 121 -13.44 -6.41 -8.28
C ALA A 121 -13.55 -6.03 -6.80
N LYS A 122 -12.70 -6.61 -5.96
CA LYS A 122 -12.59 -6.22 -4.55
C LYS A 122 -11.16 -5.79 -4.25
N PRO A 123 -10.95 -4.64 -3.60
CA PRO A 123 -9.65 -4.27 -3.08
C PRO A 123 -9.24 -5.29 -2.01
N GLU A 124 -7.94 -5.50 -1.87
CA GLU A 124 -7.36 -6.55 -1.04
C GLU A 124 -6.70 -5.97 0.23
N LYS A 125 -7.50 -5.28 1.07
CA LYS A 125 -7.21 -4.75 2.44
C LYS A 125 -6.03 -3.74 2.56
N GLU A 126 -6.16 -2.81 3.52
CA GLU A 126 -5.28 -1.65 3.76
C GLU A 126 -4.36 -1.81 5.00
N ILE A 127 -3.25 -1.04 5.12
CA ILE A 127 -2.22 -1.14 6.19
C ILE A 127 -1.71 0.21 6.75
N ASP A 128 -1.40 0.19 8.06
CA ASP A 128 -0.38 1.01 8.77
C ASP A 128 0.89 0.18 9.13
N GLY A 129 2.11 0.68 8.87
CA GLY A 129 3.34 0.12 9.49
C GLY A 129 4.36 -0.66 8.63
N VAL A 130 4.59 -0.26 7.37
CA VAL A 130 5.42 -1.01 6.40
C VAL A 130 6.94 -0.97 6.70
N ASP A 131 7.56 -2.15 6.82
CA ASP A 131 9.00 -2.37 6.94
C ASP A 131 9.60 -2.82 5.59
N LEU A 132 9.91 -1.87 4.70
CA LEU A 132 10.50 -2.20 3.39
C LEU A 132 11.88 -2.90 3.48
N GLY A 133 12.47 -2.97 4.68
CA GLY A 133 13.68 -3.74 4.95
C GLY A 133 13.51 -5.25 4.77
N VAL A 134 12.29 -5.79 4.93
CA VAL A 134 12.04 -7.24 4.69
C VAL A 134 12.40 -7.63 3.25
N ASN A 135 12.10 -6.75 2.28
CA ASN A 135 12.39 -6.99 0.87
C ASN A 135 13.69 -6.30 0.40
N ARG A 136 14.56 -5.91 1.35
CA ARG A 136 15.90 -5.35 1.09
C ARG A 136 15.90 -4.08 0.23
N ILE A 137 14.83 -3.29 0.31
CA ILE A 137 14.70 -2.03 -0.44
C ILE A 137 15.56 -0.93 0.17
N TRP A 138 15.66 -0.83 1.51
CA TRP A 138 16.48 0.20 2.15
C TRP A 138 17.97 0.15 1.74
N PRO A 139 18.62 -1.03 1.69
CA PRO A 139 19.95 -1.16 1.10
C PRO A 139 20.05 -0.62 -0.34
N VAL A 140 19.05 -0.84 -1.20
CA VAL A 140 19.05 -0.28 -2.57
C VAL A 140 19.03 1.23 -2.54
N HIS A 141 18.15 1.84 -1.73
CA HIS A 141 18.08 3.30 -1.58
C HIS A 141 19.40 3.91 -1.11
N GLN A 142 20.18 3.17 -0.33
CA GLN A 142 21.43 3.62 0.24
C GLN A 142 22.63 3.42 -0.70
N LEU A 143 22.77 2.21 -1.25
CA LEU A 143 23.90 1.82 -2.09
C LEU A 143 23.78 2.37 -3.52
N TYR A 144 22.54 2.53 -4.00
CA TYR A 144 22.24 3.00 -5.35
C TYR A 144 21.22 4.16 -5.31
N PRO A 145 21.58 5.32 -4.73
CA PRO A 145 20.65 6.43 -4.52
C PRO A 145 20.04 7.02 -5.81
N ASN A 146 20.63 6.72 -6.98
CA ASN A 146 20.12 7.12 -8.29
C ASN A 146 19.06 6.14 -8.85
N LEU A 147 19.00 4.89 -8.34
CA LEU A 147 17.97 3.93 -8.70
C LEU A 147 16.70 4.23 -7.88
N THR A 148 15.77 4.92 -8.52
CA THR A 148 14.57 5.49 -7.90
C THR A 148 13.31 5.28 -8.74
N GLY A 149 13.39 4.54 -9.83
CA GLY A 149 12.34 4.42 -10.86
C GLY A 149 12.23 5.65 -11.76
N GLN A 150 13.19 6.59 -11.70
CA GLN A 150 13.15 7.82 -12.49
C GLN A 150 13.02 7.51 -13.99
N GLY A 151 12.11 8.21 -14.67
CA GLY A 151 11.86 8.06 -16.10
C GLY A 151 11.00 6.84 -16.48
N LEU A 152 10.54 6.06 -15.49
CA LEU A 152 9.57 4.98 -15.70
C LEU A 152 8.19 5.41 -15.21
N THR A 153 7.15 4.73 -15.73
CA THR A 153 5.77 4.88 -15.27
C THR A 153 5.27 3.53 -14.77
N VAL A 154 4.67 3.53 -13.58
CA VAL A 154 3.90 2.41 -13.03
C VAL A 154 2.42 2.77 -13.07
N SER A 155 1.60 1.90 -13.67
CA SER A 155 0.14 2.05 -13.67
C SER A 155 -0.47 1.28 -12.50
N ILE A 156 -1.41 1.90 -11.80
CA ILE A 156 -2.21 1.27 -10.73
C ILE A 156 -3.59 1.02 -11.33
N LYS A 157 -3.91 -0.24 -11.62
CA LYS A 157 -5.23 -0.62 -12.14
C LYS A 157 -6.16 -0.94 -10.98
N GLU A 158 -6.83 0.09 -10.47
CA GLU A 158 -7.67 0.00 -9.26
C GLU A 158 -8.74 1.10 -9.24
N ASP A 159 -9.37 1.40 -8.10
CA ASP A 159 -10.00 2.71 -7.96
C ASP A 159 -8.92 3.82 -7.97
N SER A 160 -9.30 5.07 -8.25
CA SER A 160 -8.31 6.15 -8.35
C SER A 160 -7.67 6.46 -7.00
N PHE A 161 -6.35 6.60 -6.96
CA PHE A 161 -5.64 7.07 -5.78
C PHE A 161 -5.76 8.60 -5.62
N ASN A 162 -5.40 9.13 -4.44
CA ASN A 162 -5.35 10.56 -4.21
C ASN A 162 -4.19 11.22 -4.97
N GLY A 163 -4.45 11.72 -6.18
CA GLY A 163 -3.45 12.41 -7.00
C GLY A 163 -2.93 13.73 -6.40
N ALA A 164 -3.60 14.28 -5.39
CA ALA A 164 -3.16 15.48 -4.68
C ALA A 164 -2.27 15.18 -3.45
N ASP A 165 -2.01 13.90 -3.14
CA ASP A 165 -1.09 13.54 -2.08
C ASP A 165 0.31 14.12 -2.36
N ILE A 166 0.88 14.80 -1.36
CA ILE A 166 2.18 15.44 -1.48
C ILE A 166 3.30 14.43 -1.71
N ASP A 167 3.11 13.16 -1.34
CA ASP A 167 4.05 12.09 -1.66
C ASP A 167 4.11 11.80 -3.16
N PHE A 168 3.11 12.17 -3.96
CA PHE A 168 3.09 11.98 -5.42
C PHE A 168 3.30 13.27 -6.22
N LYS A 169 3.52 14.40 -5.53
CA LYS A 169 3.59 15.73 -6.13
C LYS A 169 4.51 15.76 -7.36
N GLY A 170 3.97 16.23 -8.48
CA GLY A 170 4.69 16.37 -9.76
C GLY A 170 4.99 15.05 -10.49
N ARG A 171 4.42 13.92 -10.04
CA ARG A 171 4.67 12.58 -10.63
C ARG A 171 3.40 11.81 -10.98
N VAL A 172 2.24 12.44 -10.90
CA VAL A 172 0.95 11.85 -11.30
C VAL A 172 0.71 12.10 -12.78
N VAL A 173 0.50 11.03 -13.55
CA VAL A 173 0.10 11.13 -14.96
C VAL A 173 -1.35 11.61 -15.02
N THR A 174 -1.61 12.67 -15.79
CA THR A 174 -2.95 13.25 -15.93
C THR A 174 -3.96 12.22 -16.43
N SER A 175 -5.12 12.15 -15.78
CA SER A 175 -6.19 11.21 -16.09
C SER A 175 -7.55 11.80 -15.73
N THR A 176 -8.60 11.42 -16.46
CA THR A 176 -9.98 11.76 -16.13
C THR A 176 -10.51 10.99 -14.91
N LEU A 177 -9.78 9.96 -14.46
CA LEU A 177 -10.16 9.12 -13.30
C LEU A 177 -10.02 9.83 -11.95
N PHE A 178 -9.30 10.95 -11.86
CA PHE A 178 -9.19 11.75 -10.64
C PHE A 178 -10.40 12.65 -10.37
N GLY A 179 -11.47 12.54 -11.19
CA GLY A 179 -12.73 13.25 -10.96
C GLY A 179 -13.65 12.62 -9.91
N SER A 180 -13.35 11.41 -9.44
CA SER A 180 -14.07 10.71 -8.36
C SER A 180 -13.36 10.83 -7.02
N SER A 181 -14.06 10.55 -5.91
CA SER A 181 -13.42 10.41 -4.61
C SER A 181 -12.31 9.35 -4.66
N PRO A 182 -11.11 9.65 -4.13
CA PRO A 182 -10.00 8.71 -4.15
C PRO A 182 -10.26 7.53 -3.21
N SER A 183 -9.67 6.39 -3.55
CA SER A 183 -9.59 5.19 -2.71
C SER A 183 -8.35 5.25 -1.82
N ASP A 184 -8.54 5.01 -0.52
CA ASP A 184 -7.43 4.90 0.44
C ASP A 184 -6.53 3.71 0.08
N HIS A 185 -7.12 2.57 -0.28
CA HIS A 185 -6.39 1.37 -0.70
C HIS A 185 -5.49 1.66 -1.92
N ALA A 186 -6.03 2.28 -2.97
CA ALA A 186 -5.24 2.65 -4.15
C ALA A 186 -4.13 3.66 -3.81
N THR A 187 -4.38 4.56 -2.87
CA THR A 187 -3.40 5.54 -2.37
C THR A 187 -2.26 4.86 -1.61
N VAL A 188 -2.55 3.83 -0.80
CA VAL A 188 -1.52 2.99 -0.18
C VAL A 188 -0.70 2.26 -1.23
N MET A 189 -1.33 1.66 -2.25
CA MET A 189 -0.61 0.97 -3.34
C MET A 189 0.36 1.92 -4.06
N ALA A 190 -0.11 3.12 -4.41
CA ALA A 190 0.71 4.17 -5.02
C ALA A 190 1.87 4.61 -4.10
N THR A 191 1.64 4.69 -2.78
CA THR A 191 2.66 5.00 -1.77
C THR A 191 3.73 3.91 -1.68
N LEU A 192 3.35 2.64 -1.61
CA LEU A 192 4.28 1.50 -1.55
C LEU A 192 5.15 1.40 -2.81
N ILE A 193 4.53 1.64 -3.97
CA ILE A 193 5.24 1.65 -5.25
C ILE A 193 6.22 2.81 -5.31
N GLY A 194 5.75 4.03 -5.03
CA GLY A 194 6.45 5.23 -5.45
C GLY A 194 6.25 6.48 -4.59
N GLY A 195 5.89 6.37 -3.31
CA GLY A 195 5.84 7.51 -2.40
C GLY A 195 7.20 8.20 -2.28
N ALA A 196 7.24 9.54 -2.38
CA ALA A 196 8.48 10.33 -2.34
C ALA A 196 8.97 10.62 -0.92
N SER A 197 8.25 10.20 0.13
CA SER A 197 8.58 10.56 1.50
C SER A 197 8.56 12.08 1.73
N ASN A 198 7.60 12.78 1.12
CA ASN A 198 7.34 14.20 1.33
C ASN A 198 6.45 14.43 2.56
N SER A 199 5.57 13.49 2.91
CA SER A 199 4.69 13.57 4.08
C SER A 199 5.39 13.12 5.37
N ALA A 200 6.08 12.00 5.33
CA ALA A 200 6.79 11.39 6.44
C ALA A 200 7.89 10.43 5.94
N PRO A 201 8.95 10.16 6.74
CA PRO A 201 9.99 9.19 6.39
C PRO A 201 9.43 7.82 5.97
N THR A 202 8.36 7.38 6.63
CA THR A 202 7.69 6.10 6.37
C THR A 202 6.86 6.09 5.08
N GLY A 203 6.59 7.25 4.45
CA GLY A 203 5.91 7.36 3.15
C GLY A 203 6.84 7.19 1.95
N ARG A 204 8.04 6.60 2.14
CA ARG A 204 8.96 6.31 1.03
C ARG A 204 8.59 4.96 0.42
N GLY A 205 8.18 4.96 -0.84
CA GLY A 205 7.97 3.73 -1.61
C GLY A 205 9.27 3.12 -2.12
N ALA A 206 9.18 1.95 -2.77
CA ALA A 206 10.34 1.29 -3.36
C ALA A 206 11.01 2.14 -4.46
N ALA A 207 10.22 2.73 -5.37
CA ALA A 207 10.68 3.51 -6.51
C ALA A 207 10.20 4.98 -6.41
N SER A 208 10.82 5.75 -5.51
CA SER A 208 10.35 7.09 -5.08
C SER A 208 10.30 8.20 -6.16
N ARG A 209 10.81 7.97 -7.38
CA ARG A 209 10.79 8.91 -8.50
C ARG A 209 10.07 8.37 -9.74
N VAL A 210 9.36 7.25 -9.63
CA VAL A 210 8.51 6.76 -10.71
C VAL A 210 7.33 7.70 -10.96
N GLN A 211 6.83 7.74 -12.20
CA GLN A 211 5.52 8.33 -12.48
C GLN A 211 4.40 7.33 -12.15
N LEU A 212 3.28 7.84 -11.63
CA LEU A 212 2.14 7.04 -11.19
C LEU A 212 0.96 7.34 -12.11
N ALA A 213 0.46 6.32 -12.82
CA ALA A 213 -0.69 6.43 -13.69
C ALA A 213 -1.90 5.71 -13.08
N ALA A 214 -3.03 6.40 -12.97
CA ALA A 214 -4.29 5.76 -12.58
C ALA A 214 -4.91 5.02 -13.77
N SER A 215 -5.38 3.80 -13.52
CA SER A 215 -6.30 3.04 -14.37
C SER A 215 -7.45 2.52 -13.51
N ASN A 216 -8.49 1.92 -14.12
CA ASN A 216 -9.61 1.34 -13.39
C ASN A 216 -9.77 -0.17 -13.62
N TYR A 217 -10.43 -0.84 -12.68
CA TYR A 217 -10.76 -2.26 -12.78
C TYR A 217 -12.25 -2.53 -13.05
N ALA A 218 -13.01 -1.54 -13.52
CA ALA A 218 -14.41 -1.74 -13.90
C ALA A 218 -14.55 -2.83 -14.97
N GLN A 219 -13.47 -3.07 -15.73
CA GLN A 219 -13.28 -4.26 -16.55
C GLN A 219 -11.94 -4.93 -16.23
N LEU A 220 -11.98 -6.25 -16.03
CA LEU A 220 -10.83 -7.05 -15.57
C LEU A 220 -9.87 -7.47 -16.70
N MET A 221 -10.30 -7.37 -17.96
CA MET A 221 -9.44 -7.56 -19.13
C MET A 221 -8.31 -6.52 -19.15
N PRO A 222 -7.16 -6.78 -19.81
CA PRO A 222 -6.06 -5.83 -19.87
C PRO A 222 -6.46 -4.45 -20.41
N ASP A 223 -5.72 -3.41 -20.03
CA ASP A 223 -5.96 -2.06 -20.55
C ASP A 223 -5.55 -1.95 -22.01
N ASP A 224 -5.99 -0.86 -22.66
CA ASP A 224 -5.63 -0.59 -24.04
C ASP A 224 -4.11 -0.43 -24.21
N ALA A 225 -3.52 -1.20 -25.12
CA ALA A 225 -2.08 -1.24 -25.32
C ALA A 225 -1.50 0.09 -25.84
N ALA A 226 -2.27 0.82 -26.66
CA ALA A 226 -1.86 2.13 -27.15
C ALA A 226 -1.87 3.17 -26.02
N GLN A 227 -2.86 3.14 -25.12
CA GLN A 227 -2.89 4.00 -23.94
C GLN A 227 -1.74 3.70 -22.97
N LEU A 228 -1.47 2.42 -22.68
CA LEU A 228 -0.34 2.01 -21.85
C LEU A 228 0.99 2.50 -22.45
N SER A 229 1.16 2.36 -23.77
CA SER A 229 2.36 2.82 -24.48
C SER A 229 2.49 4.35 -24.48
N ALA A 230 1.39 5.09 -24.70
CA ALA A 230 1.37 6.55 -24.67
C ALA A 230 1.76 7.10 -23.29
N ASN A 231 1.30 6.45 -22.22
CA ASN A 231 1.66 6.77 -20.84
C ASN A 231 3.04 6.20 -20.42
N LYS A 232 3.73 5.49 -21.32
CA LYS A 232 5.03 4.84 -21.08
C LYS A 232 5.00 3.87 -19.89
N VAL A 233 3.88 3.17 -19.70
CA VAL A 233 3.72 2.20 -18.62
C VAL A 233 4.63 1.01 -18.88
N SER A 234 5.49 0.72 -17.92
CA SER A 234 6.48 -0.37 -17.97
C SER A 234 6.22 -1.46 -16.93
N VAL A 235 5.46 -1.11 -15.88
CA VAL A 235 4.94 -2.01 -14.87
C VAL A 235 3.48 -1.65 -14.63
N GLN A 236 2.59 -2.63 -14.53
CA GLN A 236 1.22 -2.41 -14.10
C GLN A 236 0.91 -3.24 -12.86
N ASN A 237 0.51 -2.58 -11.78
CA ASN A 237 0.11 -3.18 -10.52
C ASN A 237 -1.39 -3.51 -10.52
N HIS A 238 -1.72 -4.71 -10.06
CA HIS A 238 -3.09 -5.24 -9.95
C HIS A 238 -3.34 -5.80 -8.55
N SER A 239 -3.75 -4.93 -7.63
CA SER A 239 -4.01 -5.25 -6.22
C SER A 239 -5.50 -5.50 -5.94
N TYR A 240 -6.11 -6.36 -6.76
CA TYR A 240 -7.53 -6.70 -6.66
C TYR A 240 -7.79 -8.16 -7.01
N GLY A 241 -8.91 -8.69 -6.54
CA GLY A 241 -9.38 -10.03 -6.87
C GLY A 241 -10.88 -10.06 -7.13
N VAL A 242 -11.42 -11.27 -7.29
CA VAL A 242 -12.87 -11.52 -7.34
C VAL A 242 -13.31 -12.39 -6.17
N ALA A 243 -14.59 -12.35 -5.81
CA ALA A 243 -15.10 -13.07 -4.64
C ALA A 243 -15.01 -14.61 -4.74
N ALA A 244 -14.99 -15.14 -5.98
CA ALA A 244 -14.92 -16.57 -6.27
C ALA A 244 -13.47 -17.05 -6.45
N ILE A 245 -13.22 -18.29 -6.08
CA ILE A 245 -12.00 -19.01 -6.49
C ILE A 245 -12.25 -19.59 -7.88
N GLU A 246 -11.43 -19.24 -8.85
CA GLU A 246 -11.61 -19.59 -10.27
C GLU A 246 -10.44 -20.45 -10.75
N ASN A 247 -10.58 -21.77 -10.61
CA ASN A 247 -9.55 -22.74 -11.03
C ASN A 247 -9.69 -23.16 -12.50
N TYR A 248 -9.43 -22.22 -13.41
CA TYR A 248 -9.28 -22.47 -14.84
C TYR A 248 -8.48 -21.35 -15.52
N TYR A 249 -7.88 -21.64 -16.67
CA TYR A 249 -7.28 -20.62 -17.55
C TYR A 249 -8.38 -19.99 -18.42
N GLY A 250 -8.82 -18.78 -18.10
CA GLY A 250 -9.93 -18.12 -18.80
C GLY A 250 -9.51 -17.09 -19.85
N LEU A 251 -10.48 -16.32 -20.34
CA LEU A 251 -10.23 -15.33 -21.40
C LEU A 251 -9.34 -14.17 -20.96
N GLU A 252 -9.33 -13.82 -19.68
CA GLU A 252 -8.51 -12.73 -19.16
C GLU A 252 -7.06 -13.19 -18.98
N ALA A 253 -6.83 -14.39 -18.43
CA ALA A 253 -5.48 -14.98 -18.36
C ALA A 253 -4.83 -15.03 -19.74
N ARG A 254 -5.61 -15.49 -20.73
CA ARG A 254 -5.23 -15.49 -22.15
C ARG A 254 -4.87 -14.09 -22.66
N ALA A 255 -5.68 -13.09 -22.34
CA ALA A 255 -5.45 -11.73 -22.81
C ALA A 255 -4.20 -11.09 -22.17
N TYR A 256 -3.92 -11.35 -20.89
CA TYR A 256 -2.68 -10.88 -20.24
C TYR A 256 -1.43 -11.58 -20.79
N ASP A 257 -1.50 -12.87 -21.10
CA ASP A 257 -0.41 -13.59 -21.78
C ASP A 257 -0.13 -12.99 -23.16
N GLN A 258 -1.18 -12.69 -23.93
CA GLN A 258 -1.10 -12.04 -25.23
C GLN A 258 -0.54 -10.61 -25.13
N GLN A 259 -1.00 -9.79 -24.18
CA GLN A 259 -0.54 -8.41 -24.01
C GLN A 259 0.95 -8.36 -23.62
N THR A 260 1.42 -9.26 -22.76
CA THR A 260 2.85 -9.33 -22.39
C THR A 260 3.73 -9.62 -23.61
N ARG A 261 3.22 -10.37 -24.60
CA ARG A 261 3.92 -10.59 -25.87
C ARG A 261 3.82 -9.39 -26.84
N GLN A 262 2.72 -8.65 -26.81
CA GLN A 262 2.53 -7.44 -27.62
C GLN A 262 3.36 -6.27 -27.11
N LEU A 263 3.54 -6.17 -25.78
CA LEU A 263 4.33 -5.17 -25.09
C LEU A 263 5.45 -5.86 -24.29
N PRO A 264 6.55 -6.28 -24.94
CA PRO A 264 7.55 -7.14 -24.33
C PRO A 264 8.20 -6.60 -23.06
N ALA A 265 8.20 -5.28 -22.84
CA ALA A 265 8.78 -4.64 -21.66
C ALA A 265 7.76 -4.44 -20.52
N LEU A 266 6.47 -4.67 -20.75
CA LEU A 266 5.43 -4.48 -19.74
C LEU A 266 5.37 -5.70 -18.80
N LEU A 267 5.62 -5.49 -17.52
CA LEU A 267 5.39 -6.50 -16.49
C LEU A 267 4.11 -6.20 -15.72
N HIS A 268 3.13 -7.12 -15.79
CA HIS A 268 1.98 -7.08 -14.88
C HIS A 268 2.31 -7.81 -13.59
N VAL A 269 2.00 -7.18 -12.46
CA VAL A 269 2.20 -7.73 -11.12
C VAL A 269 0.83 -7.83 -10.45
N PHE A 270 0.38 -9.06 -10.19
CA PHE A 270 -0.88 -9.37 -9.54
C PHE A 270 -0.66 -9.79 -8.10
N SER A 271 -1.52 -9.32 -7.21
CA SER A 271 -1.67 -9.93 -5.89
C SER A 271 -2.26 -11.35 -6.01
N SER A 272 -1.91 -12.29 -5.12
CA SER A 272 -2.42 -13.67 -5.21
C SER A 272 -3.85 -13.84 -4.71
N GLY A 273 -4.28 -13.01 -3.75
CA GLY A 273 -5.57 -13.09 -3.08
C GLY A 273 -5.45 -13.23 -1.56
N ASN A 274 -6.48 -12.80 -0.84
CA ASN A 274 -6.53 -12.85 0.63
C ASN A 274 -7.43 -13.98 1.16
N VAL A 275 -7.48 -15.13 0.47
CA VAL A 275 -8.35 -16.27 0.82
C VAL A 275 -7.60 -17.58 1.01
N GLY A 276 -6.34 -17.51 1.48
CA GLY A 276 -5.46 -18.66 1.71
C GLY A 276 -6.02 -19.79 2.57
N ASN A 277 -7.05 -19.53 3.37
CA ASN A 277 -7.77 -20.50 4.20
C ASN A 277 -9.04 -21.09 3.55
N ARG A 278 -9.47 -20.59 2.38
CA ARG A 278 -10.67 -21.07 1.69
C ARG A 278 -10.39 -22.30 0.84
N THR A 279 -11.46 -23.04 0.58
CA THR A 279 -11.48 -24.24 -0.26
C THR A 279 -12.07 -23.91 -1.63
N PRO A 280 -11.41 -24.30 -2.73
CA PRO A 280 -12.00 -24.16 -4.06
C PRO A 280 -13.24 -25.06 -4.22
N GLY A 281 -14.30 -24.50 -4.82
CA GLY A 281 -15.55 -25.21 -5.09
C GLY A 281 -15.59 -25.97 -6.43
N SER A 282 -14.61 -25.74 -7.31
CA SER A 282 -14.56 -26.33 -8.66
C SER A 282 -13.11 -26.46 -9.16
N GLY A 283 -12.95 -27.13 -10.31
CA GLY A 283 -11.66 -27.40 -10.94
C GLY A 283 -10.94 -28.63 -10.37
N THR A 284 -9.72 -28.88 -10.86
CA THR A 284 -8.88 -30.05 -10.52
C THR A 284 -8.69 -30.27 -9.02
N TYR A 285 -8.65 -29.18 -8.25
CA TYR A 285 -8.35 -29.18 -6.81
C TYR A 285 -9.58 -28.95 -5.93
N ALA A 286 -10.79 -29.08 -6.49
CA ALA A 286 -12.05 -28.88 -5.77
C ALA A 286 -12.10 -29.69 -4.46
N GLY A 287 -12.56 -29.06 -3.38
CA GLY A 287 -12.67 -29.71 -2.07
C GLY A 287 -11.37 -29.77 -1.26
N LEU A 288 -10.22 -29.37 -1.80
CA LEU A 288 -8.95 -29.37 -1.08
C LEU A 288 -8.74 -28.06 -0.31
N ALA A 289 -8.85 -28.12 1.02
CA ALA A 289 -8.73 -26.93 1.86
C ALA A 289 -7.32 -26.31 1.87
N GLY A 290 -7.27 -24.99 1.65
CA GLY A 290 -6.07 -24.16 1.82
C GLY A 290 -5.05 -24.25 0.68
N VAL A 291 -5.46 -24.71 -0.51
CA VAL A 291 -4.67 -24.80 -1.74
C VAL A 291 -5.52 -24.39 -2.94
N ALA A 292 -4.86 -24.04 -4.05
CA ALA A 292 -5.50 -23.66 -5.31
C ALA A 292 -6.63 -22.64 -5.13
N ASN A 293 -6.34 -21.57 -4.38
CA ASN A 293 -7.31 -20.56 -3.95
C ASN A 293 -6.93 -19.14 -4.39
N ILE A 294 -6.26 -19.03 -5.54
CA ILE A 294 -6.00 -17.76 -6.22
C ILE A 294 -7.33 -17.11 -6.66
N THR A 295 -7.48 -15.80 -6.42
CA THR A 295 -8.75 -15.06 -6.60
C THR A 295 -8.90 -14.46 -7.99
N GLY A 296 -9.35 -15.28 -8.94
CA GLY A 296 -9.71 -14.86 -10.29
C GLY A 296 -8.82 -15.45 -11.35
N GLN A 297 -9.43 -15.88 -12.46
CA GLN A 297 -8.71 -16.62 -13.50
C GLN A 297 -7.57 -15.81 -14.13
N PHE A 298 -7.66 -14.48 -14.21
CA PHE A 298 -6.61 -13.62 -14.77
C PHE A 298 -5.26 -13.76 -14.05
N LYS A 299 -5.26 -14.06 -12.75
CA LYS A 299 -4.06 -14.26 -11.94
C LYS A 299 -3.33 -15.59 -12.26
N THR A 300 -3.98 -16.48 -13.01
CA THR A 300 -3.39 -17.74 -13.49
C THR A 300 -2.60 -17.58 -14.79
N SER A 301 -2.56 -16.38 -15.38
CA SER A 301 -1.71 -16.06 -16.54
C SER A 301 -0.25 -16.51 -16.32
N LYS A 302 0.38 -17.01 -17.38
CA LYS A 302 1.76 -17.53 -17.37
C LYS A 302 2.79 -16.40 -17.37
N ASN A 303 2.53 -15.34 -18.13
CA ASN A 303 3.51 -14.30 -18.43
C ASN A 303 3.53 -13.18 -17.39
N THR A 304 2.51 -13.10 -16.53
CA THR A 304 2.44 -12.13 -15.42
C THR A 304 3.12 -12.67 -14.17
N LEU A 305 3.38 -11.80 -13.19
CA LEU A 305 3.97 -12.16 -11.90
C LEU A 305 2.87 -12.13 -10.82
N CYS A 306 2.62 -13.25 -10.15
CA CYS A 306 1.66 -13.34 -9.05
C CYS A 306 2.40 -13.36 -7.71
N VAL A 307 1.97 -12.53 -6.76
CA VAL A 307 2.70 -12.24 -5.52
C VAL A 307 1.83 -12.53 -4.30
N GLY A 308 2.30 -13.41 -3.43
CA GLY A 308 1.71 -13.65 -2.10
C GLY A 308 2.28 -12.74 -1.02
N ALA A 309 1.70 -12.79 0.18
CA ALA A 309 2.04 -11.89 1.28
C ALA A 309 2.78 -12.61 2.41
N THR A 310 3.76 -11.91 2.99
CA THR A 310 4.43 -12.25 4.25
C THR A 310 4.16 -11.19 5.32
N ASP A 311 4.30 -11.58 6.57
CA ASP A 311 4.40 -10.65 7.68
C ASP A 311 5.78 -9.98 7.75
N VAL A 312 5.94 -9.05 8.68
CA VAL A 312 7.22 -8.37 8.96
C VAL A 312 8.37 -9.27 9.42
N LEU A 313 8.10 -10.53 9.75
CA LEU A 313 9.14 -11.52 10.05
C LEU A 313 9.46 -12.41 8.84
N GLY A 314 8.88 -12.13 7.66
CA GLY A 314 9.10 -12.90 6.43
C GLY A 314 8.32 -14.22 6.39
N ARG A 315 7.33 -14.42 7.27
CA ARG A 315 6.52 -15.65 7.30
C ARG A 315 5.31 -15.47 6.40
N VAL A 316 5.01 -16.44 5.53
CA VAL A 316 3.83 -16.40 4.64
C VAL A 316 2.57 -16.21 5.47
N ALA A 317 1.84 -15.14 5.16
CA ALA A 317 0.66 -14.75 5.90
C ALA A 317 -0.46 -15.77 5.69
N ALA A 318 -1.15 -16.16 6.77
CA ALA A 318 -2.28 -17.09 6.70
C ALA A 318 -3.37 -16.73 5.66
N PRO A 319 -3.76 -15.44 5.45
CA PRO A 319 -4.71 -15.09 4.40
C PRO A 319 -4.12 -15.13 2.98
N SER A 320 -2.80 -15.19 2.79
CA SER A 320 -2.20 -15.21 1.45
C SER A 320 -2.68 -16.43 0.66
N SER A 321 -3.30 -16.20 -0.49
CA SER A 321 -3.73 -17.24 -1.42
C SER A 321 -2.53 -18.00 -1.96
N ARG A 322 -2.76 -19.30 -2.19
CA ARG A 322 -1.77 -20.33 -2.48
C ARG A 322 -2.14 -21.05 -3.76
N GLY A 323 -1.12 -21.55 -4.45
CA GLY A 323 -1.28 -22.42 -5.59
C GLY A 323 -1.66 -23.85 -5.19
N PRO A 324 -1.59 -24.78 -6.16
CA PRO A 324 -1.20 -24.55 -7.56
C PRO A 324 -2.22 -23.69 -8.34
N ALA A 325 -1.83 -23.27 -9.55
CA ALA A 325 -2.81 -22.86 -10.57
C ALA A 325 -3.68 -24.07 -10.99
N HIS A 326 -4.68 -23.85 -11.85
CA HIS A 326 -5.67 -24.88 -12.21
C HIS A 326 -5.07 -26.16 -12.84
N ASP A 327 -3.93 -26.02 -13.51
CA ASP A 327 -3.19 -27.07 -14.22
C ASP A 327 -1.96 -27.56 -13.45
N GLY A 328 -1.76 -27.14 -12.20
CA GLY A 328 -0.64 -27.59 -11.38
C GLY A 328 0.59 -26.69 -11.40
N ARG A 329 0.58 -25.59 -12.17
CA ARG A 329 1.68 -24.62 -12.18
C ARG A 329 1.88 -23.97 -10.82
N LEU A 330 3.13 -23.56 -10.57
CA LEU A 330 3.53 -22.81 -9.40
C LEU A 330 2.92 -21.41 -9.41
N LYS A 331 2.09 -21.12 -8.39
CA LYS A 331 1.53 -19.81 -8.06
C LYS A 331 1.40 -19.71 -6.52
N PRO A 332 1.44 -18.51 -5.91
CA PRO A 332 2.13 -17.34 -6.47
C PRO A 332 3.58 -17.70 -6.81
N GLU A 333 4.21 -16.96 -7.72
CA GLU A 333 5.62 -17.23 -8.05
C GLU A 333 6.58 -16.67 -7.02
N MET A 334 6.18 -15.68 -6.22
CA MET A 334 6.99 -15.15 -5.12
C MET A 334 6.11 -14.59 -4.02
N VAL A 335 6.73 -14.25 -2.89
CA VAL A 335 6.10 -13.51 -1.81
C VAL A 335 6.86 -12.23 -1.48
N ALA A 336 6.16 -11.25 -0.92
CA ALA A 336 6.76 -10.02 -0.42
C ALA A 336 6.02 -9.55 0.85
N LEU A 337 6.53 -8.51 1.51
CA LEU A 337 5.86 -7.93 2.67
C LEU A 337 4.45 -7.46 2.30
N GLY A 338 3.45 -7.88 3.08
CA GLY A 338 2.09 -7.39 2.97
C GLY A 338 1.25 -7.71 4.21
N GLU A 339 1.42 -6.95 5.30
CA GLU A 339 0.72 -7.20 6.58
C GLU A 339 -0.82 -7.11 6.49
N GLY A 340 -1.34 -6.37 5.51
CA GLY A 340 -2.74 -6.13 5.23
C GLY A 340 -3.26 -7.05 4.15
N GLY A 341 -2.40 -7.51 3.26
CA GLY A 341 -2.78 -8.48 2.25
C GLY A 341 -1.79 -8.56 1.10
N THR A 342 -2.18 -9.35 0.12
CA THR A 342 -1.42 -9.56 -1.11
C THR A 342 -1.38 -8.33 -2.01
N SER A 343 -2.27 -7.35 -1.79
CA SER A 343 -2.22 -6.02 -2.39
C SER A 343 -0.88 -5.34 -2.19
N ASP A 344 -0.48 -5.22 -0.93
CA ASP A 344 0.74 -4.54 -0.51
C ASP A 344 1.97 -5.25 -1.06
N ALA A 345 1.96 -6.58 -1.03
CA ALA A 345 3.02 -7.39 -1.59
C ALA A 345 3.18 -7.15 -3.11
N ALA A 346 2.08 -7.09 -3.86
CA ALA A 346 2.10 -6.77 -5.29
C ALA A 346 2.60 -5.34 -5.57
N ALA A 347 2.20 -4.37 -4.75
CA ALA A 347 2.66 -2.98 -4.87
C ALA A 347 4.16 -2.84 -4.56
N VAL A 348 4.64 -3.50 -3.51
CA VAL A 348 6.07 -3.57 -3.18
C VAL A 348 6.86 -4.18 -4.34
N VAL A 349 6.44 -5.32 -4.88
CA VAL A 349 7.11 -5.97 -6.01
C VAL A 349 7.03 -5.13 -7.29
N SER A 350 5.93 -4.41 -7.53
CA SER A 350 5.81 -3.47 -8.66
C SER A 350 6.85 -2.35 -8.59
N GLY A 351 7.08 -1.80 -7.40
CA GLY A 351 8.14 -0.81 -7.20
C GLY A 351 9.54 -1.41 -7.35
N ILE A 352 9.79 -2.62 -6.84
CA ILE A 352 11.07 -3.34 -7.05
C ILE A 352 11.30 -3.60 -8.55
N ALA A 353 10.28 -4.02 -9.29
CA ALA A 353 10.37 -4.25 -10.73
C ALA A 353 10.76 -2.98 -11.49
N ALA A 354 10.26 -1.81 -11.09
CA ALA A 354 10.68 -0.53 -11.67
C ALA A 354 12.17 -0.23 -11.39
N LEU A 355 12.70 -0.55 -10.21
CA LEU A 355 14.12 -0.41 -9.91
C LEU A 355 14.98 -1.35 -10.77
N VAL A 356 14.55 -2.60 -10.93
CA VAL A 356 15.20 -3.61 -11.78
C VAL A 356 15.21 -3.18 -13.25
N GLN A 357 14.08 -2.69 -13.77
CA GLN A 357 13.99 -2.17 -15.13
C GLN A 357 14.86 -0.92 -15.32
N GLN A 358 14.93 -0.02 -14.33
CA GLN A 358 15.84 1.13 -14.38
C GLN A 358 17.30 0.67 -14.43
N ALA A 359 17.72 -0.26 -13.55
CA ALA A 359 19.08 -0.76 -13.50
C ALA A 359 19.53 -1.35 -14.85
N TYR A 360 18.66 -2.11 -15.51
CA TYR A 360 18.92 -2.58 -16.86
C TYR A 360 18.99 -1.42 -17.87
N ARG A 361 18.00 -0.52 -17.86
CA ARG A 361 17.88 0.59 -18.80
C ARG A 361 19.09 1.50 -18.82
N ASP A 362 19.59 1.86 -17.64
CA ASP A 362 20.70 2.78 -17.46
C ASP A 362 22.01 2.17 -18.02
N GLU A 363 22.12 0.84 -18.07
CA GLU A 363 23.24 0.09 -18.67
C GLU A 363 23.05 -0.29 -20.14
N HIS A 364 21.83 -0.17 -20.69
CA HIS A 364 21.47 -0.67 -22.03
C HIS A 364 20.90 0.44 -22.93
N ASN A 365 21.55 1.61 -22.94
CA ASN A 365 21.25 2.73 -23.84
C ASN A 365 19.77 3.16 -23.82
N GLY A 366 19.12 3.12 -22.65
CA GLY A 366 17.72 3.52 -22.53
C GLY A 366 16.69 2.43 -22.86
N GLN A 367 17.11 1.22 -23.27
CA GLN A 367 16.20 0.12 -23.57
C GLN A 367 15.71 -0.58 -22.29
N LEU A 368 14.42 -0.87 -22.20
CA LEU A 368 13.88 -1.67 -21.08
C LEU A 368 14.13 -3.17 -21.30
N PRO A 369 14.31 -3.96 -20.23
CA PRO A 369 14.43 -5.40 -20.36
C PRO A 369 13.08 -6.01 -20.77
N PRO A 370 13.06 -7.14 -21.49
CA PRO A 370 11.84 -7.92 -21.64
C PRO A 370 11.29 -8.34 -20.27
N ALA A 371 9.97 -8.42 -20.12
CA ALA A 371 9.28 -8.82 -18.90
C ALA A 371 9.72 -10.20 -18.41
N ALA A 372 10.05 -11.12 -19.34
CA ALA A 372 10.61 -12.42 -19.01
C ALA A 372 11.98 -12.31 -18.31
N LEU A 373 12.85 -11.37 -18.72
CA LEU A 373 14.13 -11.12 -18.05
C LEU A 373 13.92 -10.47 -16.67
N ALA A 374 13.05 -9.47 -16.57
CA ALA A 374 12.70 -8.88 -15.28
C ALA A 374 12.13 -9.94 -14.31
N LYS A 375 11.23 -10.81 -14.79
CA LYS A 375 10.67 -11.93 -14.03
C LYS A 375 11.75 -12.94 -13.62
N ALA A 376 12.64 -13.35 -14.54
CA ALA A 376 13.74 -14.27 -14.21
C ALA A 376 14.65 -13.70 -13.11
N VAL A 377 15.00 -12.42 -13.18
CA VAL A 377 15.86 -11.76 -12.18
C VAL A 377 15.18 -11.66 -10.82
N LEU A 378 13.92 -11.21 -10.77
CA LEU A 378 13.16 -11.10 -9.53
C LEU A 378 12.99 -12.46 -8.81
N LEU A 379 12.73 -13.52 -9.58
CA LEU A 379 12.56 -14.87 -9.03
C LEU A 379 13.89 -15.53 -8.68
N ASN A 380 14.96 -15.23 -9.43
CA ASN A 380 16.29 -15.74 -9.12
C ASN A 380 16.82 -15.15 -7.82
N SER A 381 16.70 -13.84 -7.59
CA SER A 381 17.22 -13.22 -6.37
C SER A 381 16.41 -13.51 -5.12
N ALA A 382 15.22 -14.12 -5.24
CA ALA A 382 14.36 -14.38 -4.10
C ALA A 382 15.04 -15.28 -3.07
N ASP A 383 14.83 -14.96 -1.79
CA ASP A 383 15.27 -15.79 -0.68
C ASP A 383 14.28 -16.91 -0.45
N ASP A 384 14.78 -18.14 -0.41
CA ASP A 384 13.98 -19.29 -0.06
C ASP A 384 13.39 -19.13 1.36
N VAL A 385 12.06 -19.15 1.47
CA VAL A 385 11.33 -19.03 2.73
C VAL A 385 10.22 -20.06 2.76
N GLY A 386 9.91 -20.59 3.94
CA GLY A 386 8.95 -21.69 4.06
C GLY A 386 9.62 -23.05 3.91
N ARG A 387 9.15 -23.89 2.99
CA ARG A 387 9.77 -25.21 2.78
C ARG A 387 11.02 -25.03 1.91
N PRO A 388 12.08 -25.85 2.10
CA PRO A 388 13.25 -25.76 1.25
C PRO A 388 12.93 -25.97 -0.24
N GLY A 389 13.35 -25.01 -1.06
CA GLY A 389 13.10 -24.95 -2.50
C GLY A 389 11.69 -24.45 -2.84
N PRO A 390 11.38 -24.32 -4.14
CA PRO A 390 10.11 -23.74 -4.57
C PRO A 390 8.90 -24.49 -4.01
N ASP A 391 7.85 -23.79 -3.59
CA ASP A 391 6.62 -24.38 -3.06
C ASP A 391 5.34 -23.57 -3.36
N PHE A 392 4.15 -24.18 -3.25
CA PHE A 392 2.87 -23.53 -3.59
C PHE A 392 2.40 -22.44 -2.60
N GLU A 393 3.18 -22.14 -1.55
CA GLU A 393 2.89 -21.11 -0.55
C GLU A 393 3.76 -19.87 -0.75
N ALA A 394 5.08 -20.04 -0.82
CA ALA A 394 6.08 -18.99 -0.96
C ALA A 394 6.54 -18.76 -2.41
N GLY A 395 6.21 -19.66 -3.34
CA GLY A 395 6.71 -19.61 -4.70
C GLY A 395 8.20 -19.93 -4.72
N PHE A 396 8.99 -19.09 -5.40
CA PHE A 396 10.45 -19.13 -5.40
C PHE A 396 11.08 -18.41 -4.19
N GLY A 397 10.27 -17.75 -3.35
CA GLY A 397 10.75 -17.12 -2.12
C GLY A 397 10.34 -15.66 -1.91
N GLN A 398 10.92 -15.05 -0.87
CA GLN A 398 10.73 -13.65 -0.49
C GLN A 398 11.49 -12.73 -1.45
N ALA A 399 10.84 -11.67 -1.92
CA ALA A 399 11.44 -10.70 -2.83
C ALA A 399 12.71 -10.06 -2.23
N ASP A 400 13.80 -10.06 -2.99
CA ASP A 400 15.05 -9.34 -2.68
C ASP A 400 15.32 -8.26 -3.74
N ALA A 401 15.08 -7.01 -3.38
CA ALA A 401 15.37 -5.87 -4.26
C ALA A 401 16.87 -5.66 -4.51
N LEU A 402 17.73 -5.91 -3.50
CA LEU A 402 19.17 -5.68 -3.60
C LEU A 402 19.81 -6.70 -4.54
N GLY A 403 19.53 -7.98 -4.34
CA GLY A 403 20.00 -9.07 -5.20
C GLY A 403 19.51 -8.91 -6.64
N ALA A 404 18.25 -8.51 -6.83
CA ALA A 404 17.68 -8.28 -8.17
C ALA A 404 18.40 -7.13 -8.92
N VAL A 405 18.59 -5.99 -8.23
CA VAL A 405 19.31 -4.83 -8.80
C VAL A 405 20.76 -5.18 -9.11
N GLN A 406 21.47 -5.84 -8.18
CA GLN A 406 22.84 -6.28 -8.40
C GLN A 406 22.95 -7.26 -9.58
N THR A 407 22.00 -8.18 -9.72
CA THR A 407 21.97 -9.10 -10.86
C THR A 407 21.90 -8.36 -12.21
N MET A 408 21.14 -7.27 -12.29
CA MET A 408 21.10 -6.41 -13.48
C MET A 408 22.40 -5.64 -13.70
N LEU A 409 22.91 -4.96 -12.66
CA LEU A 409 24.11 -4.13 -12.74
C LEU A 409 25.36 -4.95 -13.06
N ASP A 410 25.49 -6.12 -12.45
CA ASP A 410 26.61 -7.06 -12.66
C ASP A 410 26.47 -7.86 -13.97
N ARG A 411 25.36 -7.67 -14.71
CA ARG A 411 25.03 -8.39 -15.95
C ARG A 411 25.03 -9.91 -15.78
N ARG A 412 24.50 -10.39 -14.64
CA ARG A 412 24.38 -11.81 -14.32
C ARG A 412 23.13 -12.44 -14.94
N PHE A 413 23.02 -12.30 -16.26
CA PHE A 413 21.91 -12.87 -17.03
C PHE A 413 22.34 -13.22 -18.46
N VAL A 414 21.54 -14.05 -19.12
CA VAL A 414 21.67 -14.45 -20.52
C VAL A 414 20.31 -14.33 -21.20
N GLN A 415 20.28 -13.84 -22.43
CA GLN A 415 19.08 -13.86 -23.27
C GLN A 415 19.35 -14.75 -24.48
N GLY A 416 18.37 -15.55 -24.86
CA GLY A 416 18.51 -16.50 -25.95
C GLY A 416 17.19 -16.80 -26.64
N ARG A 417 17.27 -17.64 -27.67
CA ARG A 417 16.13 -18.17 -28.41
C ARG A 417 16.39 -19.61 -28.81
N VAL A 418 15.35 -20.42 -28.89
CA VAL A 418 15.47 -21.82 -29.27
C VAL A 418 14.28 -22.27 -30.13
N ALA A 419 14.58 -23.01 -31.19
CA ALA A 419 13.58 -23.64 -32.07
C ALA A 419 13.13 -25.00 -31.53
N ASN A 420 12.05 -25.54 -32.10
CA ASN A 420 11.56 -26.87 -31.76
C ASN A 420 12.64 -27.95 -31.98
N GLY A 421 12.93 -28.75 -30.97
CA GLY A 421 13.95 -29.80 -30.97
C GLY A 421 15.40 -29.30 -30.89
N ALA A 422 15.64 -27.99 -30.96
CA ALA A 422 16.99 -27.42 -30.87
C ALA A 422 17.44 -27.23 -29.42
N THR A 423 18.75 -27.09 -29.21
CA THR A 423 19.35 -26.80 -27.90
C THR A 423 20.31 -25.61 -28.01
N GLY A 424 20.06 -24.55 -27.23
CA GLY A 424 21.01 -23.47 -26.99
C GLY A 424 21.95 -23.85 -25.84
N THR A 425 23.24 -23.53 -25.96
CA THR A 425 24.24 -23.79 -24.91
C THR A 425 25.00 -22.52 -24.56
N PHE A 426 25.10 -22.21 -23.27
CA PHE A 426 25.74 -20.99 -22.76
C PHE A 426 26.77 -21.36 -21.70
N ALA A 427 27.98 -20.81 -21.80
CA ALA A 427 29.01 -21.04 -20.79
C ALA A 427 28.76 -20.17 -19.55
N LEU A 428 28.91 -20.77 -18.36
CA LEU A 428 28.87 -20.08 -17.07
C LEU A 428 30.15 -20.37 -16.30
N ALA A 429 30.95 -19.34 -16.04
CA ALA A 429 32.13 -19.46 -15.19
C ALA A 429 31.69 -19.39 -13.72
N VAL A 430 31.90 -20.47 -12.97
CA VAL A 430 31.63 -20.54 -11.53
C VAL A 430 32.94 -20.31 -10.77
N PRO A 431 33.04 -19.23 -9.96
CA PRO A 431 34.23 -18.97 -9.15
C PRO A 431 34.45 -20.02 -8.04
N ALA A 432 35.65 -20.04 -7.46
CA ALA A 432 35.91 -20.80 -6.25
C ALA A 432 35.24 -20.15 -5.03
N GLY A 433 34.85 -20.97 -4.05
CA GLY A 433 34.27 -20.50 -2.78
C GLY A 433 32.79 -20.15 -2.83
N VAL A 434 32.10 -20.41 -3.94
CA VAL A 434 30.65 -20.24 -4.04
C VAL A 434 29.96 -21.25 -3.13
N ARG A 435 29.08 -20.76 -2.24
CA ARG A 435 28.30 -21.59 -1.31
C ARG A 435 27.03 -22.13 -1.94
N GLN A 436 26.43 -21.36 -2.84
CA GLN A 436 25.28 -21.77 -3.64
C GLN A 436 25.28 -21.03 -4.98
N LEU A 437 25.04 -21.77 -6.06
CA LEU A 437 24.72 -21.24 -7.38
C LEU A 437 23.22 -21.40 -7.60
N LYS A 438 22.54 -20.34 -8.02
CA LYS A 438 21.13 -20.38 -8.39
C LYS A 438 20.95 -19.81 -9.80
N LEU A 439 20.12 -20.47 -10.62
CA LEU A 439 19.78 -20.05 -11.98
C LEU A 439 18.28 -20.18 -12.19
N THR A 440 17.65 -19.16 -12.78
CA THR A 440 16.24 -19.17 -13.15
C THR A 440 16.07 -18.86 -14.63
N LEU A 441 15.48 -19.79 -15.38
CA LEU A 441 15.00 -19.60 -16.74
C LEU A 441 13.56 -19.06 -16.71
N ALA A 442 13.22 -18.09 -17.55
CA ALA A 442 11.84 -17.67 -17.79
C ALA A 442 11.61 -17.28 -19.26
N TRP A 443 10.38 -17.48 -19.74
CA TRP A 443 9.97 -17.04 -21.07
C TRP A 443 8.52 -16.53 -21.11
N ALA A 444 8.26 -15.62 -22.05
CA ALA A 444 6.90 -15.19 -22.38
C ALA A 444 6.28 -16.22 -23.33
N ASP A 445 5.50 -17.14 -22.76
CA ASP A 445 4.88 -18.25 -23.46
C ASP A 445 3.66 -17.77 -24.29
N PRO A 446 3.43 -18.25 -25.52
CA PRO A 446 2.21 -17.94 -26.27
C PRO A 446 0.95 -18.34 -25.50
N GLU A 447 -0.11 -17.54 -25.63
CA GLU A 447 -1.35 -17.75 -24.91
C GLU A 447 -2.02 -19.09 -25.28
N ALA A 448 -2.47 -19.86 -24.29
CA ALA A 448 -3.22 -21.09 -24.54
C ALA A 448 -4.67 -20.82 -24.96
N ALA A 449 -5.35 -21.88 -25.42
CA ALA A 449 -6.80 -21.85 -25.57
C ALA A 449 -7.48 -21.66 -24.19
N ALA A 450 -8.59 -20.93 -24.17
CA ALA A 450 -9.40 -20.81 -22.96
C ALA A 450 -9.88 -22.19 -22.51
N ASN A 451 -9.85 -22.43 -21.19
CA ASN A 451 -10.18 -23.69 -20.54
C ASN A 451 -9.27 -24.87 -20.92
N ALA A 452 -8.06 -24.61 -21.42
CA ALA A 452 -7.06 -25.67 -21.65
C ALA A 452 -6.68 -26.36 -20.33
N SER A 453 -6.60 -27.70 -20.37
CA SER A 453 -6.21 -28.52 -19.20
C SER A 453 -4.74 -28.33 -18.80
N LYS A 454 -3.88 -27.95 -19.77
CA LYS A 454 -2.50 -27.51 -19.57
C LYS A 454 -2.34 -26.17 -20.28
N ALA A 455 -1.92 -25.13 -19.57
CA ALA A 455 -1.76 -23.80 -20.16
C ALA A 455 -0.43 -23.63 -20.90
N LEU A 456 0.62 -24.37 -20.55
CA LEU A 456 1.93 -24.26 -21.22
C LEU A 456 1.83 -24.67 -22.70
N VAL A 457 2.31 -23.81 -23.61
CA VAL A 457 2.27 -24.02 -25.07
C VAL A 457 3.66 -24.38 -25.61
N ASN A 458 4.65 -23.54 -25.35
CA ASN A 458 6.04 -23.81 -25.67
C ASN A 458 6.74 -24.34 -24.42
N ASP A 459 7.24 -25.57 -24.51
CA ASP A 459 7.89 -26.33 -23.46
C ASP A 459 9.41 -26.26 -23.65
N LEU A 460 10.10 -25.58 -22.73
CA LEU A 460 11.56 -25.43 -22.72
C LEU A 460 12.14 -26.18 -21.52
N ASP A 461 13.26 -26.88 -21.72
CA ASP A 461 13.99 -27.60 -20.68
C ASP A 461 15.35 -26.97 -20.43
N MET A 462 15.62 -26.53 -19.19
CA MET A 462 16.94 -26.12 -18.73
C MET A 462 17.66 -27.30 -18.06
N GLU A 463 18.90 -27.57 -18.46
CA GLU A 463 19.83 -28.40 -17.69
C GLU A 463 21.15 -27.65 -17.46
N LEU A 464 21.75 -27.82 -16.29
CA LEU A 464 23.08 -27.34 -16.00
C LEU A 464 24.07 -28.49 -16.03
N VAL A 465 25.08 -28.41 -16.90
CA VAL A 465 26.13 -29.43 -17.07
C VAL A 465 27.43 -28.91 -16.47
N SER A 466 27.97 -29.59 -15.47
CA SER A 466 29.26 -29.25 -14.87
C SER A 466 30.45 -29.58 -15.78
N ALA A 467 31.62 -29.05 -15.45
CA ALA A 467 32.88 -29.40 -16.14
C ALA A 467 33.18 -30.91 -16.12
N SER A 468 32.67 -31.65 -15.12
CA SER A 468 32.81 -33.10 -14.99
C SER A 468 31.76 -33.91 -15.77
N GLY A 469 30.82 -33.25 -16.45
CA GLY A 469 29.72 -33.89 -17.17
C GLY A 469 28.48 -34.20 -16.33
N VAL A 470 28.49 -33.95 -15.01
CA VAL A 470 27.29 -34.10 -14.16
C VAL A 470 26.21 -33.11 -14.61
N ARG A 471 25.00 -33.62 -14.82
CA ARG A 471 23.80 -32.86 -15.21
C ARG A 471 22.91 -32.59 -14.01
N VAL A 472 22.50 -31.35 -13.81
CA VAL A 472 21.55 -30.93 -12.78
C VAL A 472 20.29 -30.41 -13.48
N ARG A 473 19.15 -30.94 -13.05
CA ARG A 473 17.82 -30.57 -13.56
C ARG A 473 17.12 -29.54 -12.66
N PRO A 474 16.10 -28.85 -13.16
CA PRO A 474 15.31 -27.92 -12.37
C PRO A 474 14.58 -28.60 -11.22
N TRP A 475 14.12 -27.77 -10.29
CA TRP A 475 13.16 -28.15 -9.28
C TRP A 475 11.76 -28.29 -9.89
N VAL A 476 11.05 -29.35 -9.53
CA VAL A 476 9.64 -29.59 -9.89
C VAL A 476 8.82 -29.96 -8.66
N LEU A 477 7.56 -29.53 -8.68
CA LEU A 477 6.58 -29.83 -7.63
C LEU A 477 5.67 -30.99 -8.03
N SER A 478 5.08 -31.65 -7.04
CA SER A 478 4.00 -32.62 -7.28
C SER A 478 2.69 -31.88 -7.47
N ALA A 479 2.12 -31.96 -8.68
CA ALA A 479 0.83 -31.34 -9.02
C ALA A 479 -0.38 -32.25 -8.78
N TYR A 480 -0.18 -33.47 -8.25
CA TYR A 480 -1.26 -34.42 -8.02
C TYR A 480 -2.32 -33.83 -7.05
N PRO A 481 -3.63 -33.92 -7.36
CA PRO A 481 -4.69 -33.25 -6.60
C PRO A 481 -5.00 -33.95 -5.27
N HIS A 482 -4.00 -33.96 -4.38
CA HIS A 482 -4.10 -34.45 -3.01
C HIS A 482 -3.24 -33.60 -2.09
N ARG A 483 -3.75 -33.26 -0.90
CA ARG A 483 -3.08 -32.30 0.01
C ARG A 483 -1.66 -32.72 0.38
N ASP A 484 -1.45 -34.02 0.64
CA ASP A 484 -0.12 -34.52 1.00
C ASP A 484 0.86 -34.44 -0.16
N SER A 485 0.37 -34.64 -1.40
CA SER A 485 1.20 -34.53 -2.60
C SER A 485 1.62 -33.08 -2.84
N LEU A 486 0.71 -32.12 -2.69
CA LEU A 486 0.99 -30.69 -2.85
C LEU A 486 1.94 -30.12 -1.77
N LYS A 487 2.17 -30.85 -0.68
CA LYS A 487 3.08 -30.48 0.42
C LYS A 487 4.47 -31.14 0.34
N LEU A 488 4.68 -32.05 -0.62
CA LEU A 488 5.98 -32.69 -0.78
C LEU A 488 7.04 -31.64 -1.14
N PRO A 489 8.27 -31.77 -0.61
CA PRO A 489 9.39 -30.92 -1.03
C PRO A 489 9.61 -31.00 -2.54
N ALA A 490 10.13 -29.92 -3.12
CA ALA A 490 10.54 -29.91 -4.51
C ALA A 490 11.60 -30.99 -4.77
N ARG A 491 11.56 -31.58 -5.97
CA ARG A 491 12.51 -32.61 -6.41
C ARG A 491 13.11 -32.25 -7.74
N ARG A 492 14.29 -32.80 -8.04
CA ARG A 492 14.91 -32.65 -9.36
C ARG A 492 14.09 -33.40 -10.41
N GLY A 493 13.78 -32.74 -11.51
CA GLY A 493 12.97 -33.33 -12.57
C GLY A 493 12.87 -32.43 -13.78
N VAL A 494 12.20 -32.92 -14.81
CA VAL A 494 11.89 -32.11 -15.98
C VAL A 494 10.55 -31.42 -15.73
N ASP A 495 10.51 -30.09 -15.82
CA ASP A 495 9.27 -29.35 -15.69
C ASP A 495 8.48 -29.46 -16.99
N ARG A 496 7.17 -29.60 -16.87
CA ARG A 496 6.25 -29.73 -18.01
C ARG A 496 5.02 -28.87 -17.82
N LEU A 497 5.03 -27.96 -16.86
CA LEU A 497 3.89 -27.14 -16.48
C LEU A 497 4.29 -25.67 -16.51
N ASN A 498 5.44 -25.32 -15.95
CA ASN A 498 5.82 -23.93 -15.72
C ASN A 498 6.57 -23.33 -16.90
N ASN A 499 6.37 -22.03 -17.14
CA ASN A 499 7.20 -21.22 -18.04
C ASN A 499 8.37 -20.52 -17.30
N VAL A 500 8.70 -21.07 -16.13
CA VAL A 500 9.82 -20.67 -15.28
C VAL A 500 10.42 -21.94 -14.70
N GLU A 501 11.74 -22.10 -14.80
CA GLU A 501 12.47 -23.24 -14.24
C GLU A 501 13.64 -22.75 -13.40
N GLN A 502 13.87 -23.35 -12.22
CA GLN A 502 14.99 -22.96 -11.35
C GLN A 502 15.89 -24.14 -11.00
N ILE A 503 17.20 -23.93 -11.11
CA ILE A 503 18.25 -24.83 -10.65
C ILE A 503 19.00 -24.17 -9.49
N THR A 504 19.29 -24.96 -8.46
CA THR A 504 20.25 -24.57 -7.42
C THR A 504 21.35 -25.63 -7.31
N VAL A 505 22.57 -25.23 -6.99
CA VAL A 505 23.67 -26.15 -6.72
C VAL A 505 24.37 -25.67 -5.45
N ALA A 506 24.33 -26.48 -4.40
CA ALA A 506 25.04 -26.20 -3.16
C ALA A 506 26.53 -26.51 -3.33
N ALA A 507 27.39 -25.60 -2.87
CA ALA A 507 28.85 -25.67 -2.92
C ALA A 507 29.37 -26.16 -4.29
N PRO A 508 29.02 -25.48 -5.40
CA PRO A 508 29.48 -25.90 -6.72
C PRO A 508 31.01 -25.85 -6.81
N ALA A 509 31.60 -26.81 -7.50
CA ALA A 509 33.03 -26.77 -7.81
C ALA A 509 33.33 -25.57 -8.71
N ALA A 510 34.49 -24.94 -8.53
CA ALA A 510 34.95 -23.91 -9.45
C ALA A 510 35.15 -24.47 -10.85
N GLY A 511 34.80 -23.72 -11.89
CA GLY A 511 35.03 -24.11 -13.28
C GLY A 511 33.94 -23.63 -14.23
N THR A 512 34.06 -24.04 -15.49
CA THR A 512 33.09 -23.67 -16.53
C THR A 512 31.97 -24.71 -16.60
N TYR A 513 30.75 -24.26 -16.37
CA TYR A 513 29.53 -25.02 -16.55
C TYR A 513 28.89 -24.65 -17.90
N GLN A 514 28.02 -25.52 -18.41
CA GLN A 514 27.18 -25.26 -19.56
C GLN A 514 25.72 -25.21 -19.14
N ILE A 515 25.06 -24.09 -19.37
CA ILE A 515 23.61 -23.97 -19.29
C ILE A 515 23.05 -24.40 -20.65
N GLN A 516 22.30 -25.50 -20.67
CA GLN A 516 21.66 -26.02 -21.87
C GLN A 516 20.16 -25.72 -21.79
N VAL A 517 19.61 -25.06 -22.81
CA VAL A 517 18.17 -24.78 -22.93
C VAL A 517 17.66 -25.45 -24.20
N GLN A 518 16.80 -26.45 -24.06
CA GLN A 518 16.21 -27.19 -25.17
C GLN A 518 14.78 -26.73 -25.45
N GLY A 519 14.44 -26.52 -26.72
CA GLY A 519 13.05 -26.35 -27.15
C GLY A 519 12.36 -27.70 -27.26
N ALA A 520 12.01 -28.32 -26.12
CA ALA A 520 11.44 -29.67 -26.07
C ALA A 520 10.16 -29.80 -26.91
N ALA A 521 9.29 -28.79 -26.86
CA ALA A 521 8.17 -28.64 -27.76
C ALA A 521 7.86 -27.15 -27.98
N VAL A 522 8.29 -26.57 -29.11
CA VAL A 522 7.94 -25.19 -29.50
C VAL A 522 6.79 -25.27 -30.50
N ALA A 523 5.55 -25.32 -29.99
CA ALA A 523 4.34 -25.55 -30.76
C ALA A 523 3.78 -24.28 -31.42
N ALA A 524 4.17 -23.10 -30.95
CA ALA A 524 3.70 -21.83 -31.47
C ALA A 524 4.86 -20.87 -31.77
N GLY A 525 4.95 -20.44 -33.04
CA GLY A 525 6.06 -19.63 -33.55
C GLY A 525 7.26 -20.48 -34.00
N PRO A 526 8.21 -19.89 -34.76
CA PRO A 526 9.39 -20.61 -35.23
C PRO A 526 10.43 -20.86 -34.13
N GLU A 527 10.53 -19.94 -33.16
CA GLU A 527 11.47 -19.97 -32.04
C GLU A 527 10.82 -19.32 -30.80
N GLN A 528 11.23 -19.75 -29.61
CA GLN A 528 10.86 -19.14 -28.33
C GLN A 528 12.03 -18.35 -27.75
N ASN A 529 11.84 -17.06 -27.51
CA ASN A 529 12.79 -16.23 -26.76
C ASN A 529 12.71 -16.53 -25.26
N PHE A 530 13.84 -16.53 -24.57
CA PHE A 530 13.93 -16.74 -23.12
C PHE A 530 15.01 -15.88 -22.48
N ALA A 531 14.97 -15.80 -21.16
CA ALA A 531 15.99 -15.18 -20.33
C ALA A 531 16.39 -16.11 -19.19
N ILE A 532 17.66 -16.07 -18.80
CA ILE A 532 18.23 -16.80 -17.68
C ILE A 532 18.88 -15.76 -16.76
N ALA A 533 18.51 -15.74 -15.49
CA ALA A 533 19.24 -15.01 -14.46
C ALA A 533 20.05 -15.99 -13.62
N TYR A 534 21.20 -15.56 -13.10
CA TYR A 534 22.00 -16.39 -12.20
C TYR A 534 22.64 -15.59 -11.06
N GLU A 535 22.94 -16.27 -9.97
CA GLU A 535 23.64 -15.68 -8.84
C GLU A 535 24.59 -16.66 -8.15
N PHE A 536 25.62 -16.08 -7.55
CA PHE A 536 26.60 -16.77 -6.74
C PHE A 536 26.46 -16.25 -5.31
N GLU A 537 25.97 -17.09 -4.42
CA GLU A 537 25.92 -16.81 -3.00
C GLU A 537 27.24 -17.28 -2.40
N ASN A 538 28.04 -16.35 -1.90
CA ASN A 538 29.32 -16.62 -1.22
C ASN A 538 29.12 -16.61 0.30
N GLU A 539 30.04 -17.26 1.03
CA GLU A 539 29.92 -17.28 2.49
C GLU A 539 30.09 -15.89 3.11
N GLY A 540 29.18 -15.51 4.02
CA GLY A 540 29.32 -14.28 4.79
C GLY A 540 28.03 -13.67 5.31
N LEU A 541 28.17 -12.49 5.90
CA LEU A 541 27.07 -11.69 6.43
C LEU A 541 27.00 -10.33 5.74
N THR A 542 25.81 -9.97 5.26
CA THR A 542 25.53 -8.64 4.69
C THR A 542 24.47 -7.95 5.54
N TRP A 543 24.81 -6.83 6.17
CA TRP A 543 23.86 -6.01 6.90
C TRP A 543 22.85 -5.34 5.95
N THR A 544 21.56 -5.44 6.28
CA THR A 544 20.46 -4.83 5.51
C THR A 544 19.67 -3.81 6.33
N ASN A 545 19.78 -3.84 7.66
CA ASN A 545 19.37 -2.75 8.55
C ASN A 545 20.14 -2.82 9.89
N PRO A 546 20.77 -1.73 10.35
CA PRO A 546 20.97 -0.47 9.67
C PRO A 546 22.00 -0.60 8.55
N VAL A 547 21.79 0.18 7.48
CA VAL A 547 22.82 0.46 6.48
C VAL A 547 23.41 1.84 6.77
N GLY A 548 24.63 2.12 6.28
CA GLY A 548 25.27 3.42 6.53
C GLY A 548 24.38 4.58 6.10
N GLY A 549 24.50 5.76 6.71
CA GLY A 549 23.69 6.94 6.33
C GLY A 549 22.20 6.87 6.67
N THR A 550 21.72 5.78 7.29
CA THR A 550 20.37 5.69 7.86
C THR A 550 20.34 6.15 9.31
N ALA A 551 19.13 6.44 9.80
CA ALA A 551 18.88 6.81 11.18
C ALA A 551 17.86 5.85 11.82
N LEU A 552 18.22 5.27 12.97
CA LEU A 552 17.33 4.49 13.82
C LEU A 552 16.68 5.40 14.87
N ARG A 553 15.45 5.06 15.28
CA ARG A 553 14.75 5.82 16.33
C ARG A 553 15.31 5.50 17.71
N ALA A 554 15.74 6.53 18.43
CA ALA A 554 16.24 6.41 19.79
C ALA A 554 15.16 5.93 20.76
N GLY A 555 15.52 5.03 21.69
CA GLY A 555 14.62 4.55 22.75
C GLY A 555 13.41 3.74 22.28
N GLN A 556 13.31 3.40 20.99
CA GLN A 556 12.23 2.59 20.43
C GLN A 556 12.76 1.22 19.98
N LEU A 557 11.90 0.20 20.05
CA LEU A 557 12.21 -1.11 19.49
C LEU A 557 12.39 -0.99 17.98
N GLN A 558 13.54 -1.39 17.48
CA GLN A 558 13.89 -1.44 16.06
C GLN A 558 14.22 -2.87 15.67
N ARG A 559 14.04 -3.20 14.39
CA ARG A 559 14.44 -4.51 13.84
C ARG A 559 15.75 -4.37 13.08
N LEU A 560 16.81 -4.92 13.64
CA LEU A 560 18.06 -5.14 12.93
C LEU A 560 17.87 -6.27 11.92
N ARG A 561 18.53 -6.20 10.78
CA ARG A 561 18.43 -7.18 9.70
C ARG A 561 19.76 -7.44 9.01
N TRP A 562 19.98 -8.67 8.62
CA TRP A 562 21.11 -9.11 7.82
C TRP A 562 20.74 -10.30 6.95
N GLN A 563 21.57 -10.57 5.94
CA GLN A 563 21.59 -11.83 5.22
C GLN A 563 22.74 -12.67 5.75
N TRP A 564 22.48 -13.93 6.05
CA TRP A 564 23.50 -14.89 6.41
C TRP A 564 23.58 -15.97 5.33
N GLN A 565 24.72 -16.02 4.65
CA GLN A 565 25.01 -17.04 3.65
C GLN A 565 26.06 -17.97 4.25
N GLY A 566 25.65 -18.87 5.13
CA GLY A 566 26.58 -19.78 5.80
C GLY A 566 25.87 -20.97 6.41
N PRO A 567 26.59 -21.93 7.00
CA PRO A 567 25.95 -22.98 7.79
C PRO A 567 25.16 -22.39 8.97
N ALA A 568 24.22 -23.13 9.53
CA ALA A 568 23.51 -22.72 10.74
C ALA A 568 24.54 -22.37 11.84
N ALA A 569 24.46 -21.14 12.36
CA ALA A 569 25.45 -20.57 13.25
C ALA A 569 24.78 -19.57 14.20
N THR A 570 25.38 -19.40 15.38
CA THR A 570 25.04 -18.30 16.31
C THR A 570 26.20 -17.31 16.38
N GLY A 571 25.90 -16.06 16.73
CA GLY A 571 26.89 -15.00 16.85
C GLY A 571 26.67 -14.10 18.05
N THR A 572 27.72 -13.35 18.41
CA THR A 572 27.64 -12.30 19.44
C THR A 572 27.35 -10.95 18.76
N LEU A 573 26.24 -10.33 19.13
CA LEU A 573 25.84 -9.00 18.70
C LEU A 573 26.31 -7.97 19.72
N SER A 574 27.02 -6.95 19.25
CA SER A 574 27.49 -5.84 20.09
C SER A 574 27.21 -4.48 19.45
N TYR A 575 27.13 -3.45 20.28
CA TYR A 575 26.96 -2.05 19.88
C TYR A 575 28.09 -1.18 20.44
N ARG A 576 28.46 -0.14 19.70
CA ARG A 576 29.28 0.97 20.20
C ARG A 576 28.74 2.31 19.71
N ALA A 577 28.82 3.33 20.56
CA ALA A 577 28.69 4.72 20.11
C ALA A 577 29.94 5.14 19.31
N ALA A 578 29.78 6.07 18.38
CA ALA A 578 30.87 6.63 17.60
C ALA A 578 31.89 7.30 18.52
N GLY A 579 33.18 7.00 18.33
CA GLY A 579 34.27 7.50 19.17
C GLY A 579 34.50 6.70 20.47
N ALA A 580 33.61 5.78 20.85
CA ALA A 580 33.86 4.88 21.98
C ALA A 580 34.86 3.78 21.61
N SER A 581 35.76 3.43 22.54
CA SER A 581 36.76 2.36 22.34
C SER A 581 36.21 0.97 22.67
N THR A 582 35.13 0.88 23.45
CA THR A 582 34.56 -0.38 23.97
C THR A 582 33.26 -0.76 23.27
N TRP A 583 33.11 -2.04 22.97
CA TRP A 583 31.86 -2.64 22.51
C TRP A 583 31.03 -3.12 23.70
N THR A 584 29.74 -2.77 23.71
CA THR A 584 28.76 -3.30 24.66
C THR A 584 28.05 -4.48 24.03
N ILE A 585 28.10 -5.65 24.68
CA ILE A 585 27.40 -6.84 24.22
C ILE A 585 25.89 -6.63 24.38
N ILE A 586 25.14 -6.85 23.30
CA ILE A 586 23.68 -6.90 23.29
C ILE A 586 23.22 -8.33 23.59
N ASP A 587 23.79 -9.30 22.87
CA ASP A 587 23.44 -10.71 22.97
C ASP A 587 24.63 -11.57 22.53
N THR A 588 24.83 -12.72 23.16
CA THR A 588 25.94 -13.65 22.84
C THR A 588 25.52 -14.82 21.98
N ASN A 589 24.21 -15.01 21.76
CA ASN A 589 23.66 -16.19 21.11
C ASN A 589 22.59 -15.83 20.06
N VAL A 590 22.89 -14.88 19.19
CA VAL A 590 22.00 -14.49 18.08
C VAL A 590 22.00 -15.58 17.02
N ASP A 591 20.84 -16.16 16.73
CA ASP A 591 20.67 -17.10 15.61
C ASP A 591 20.76 -16.36 14.28
N LEU A 592 21.81 -16.63 13.51
CA LEU A 592 22.05 -15.95 12.25
C LEU A 592 21.06 -16.36 11.16
N GLY A 593 20.47 -17.55 11.26
CA GLY A 593 19.49 -18.06 10.30
C GLY A 593 18.17 -17.30 10.34
N LEU A 594 17.87 -16.59 11.44
CA LEU A 594 16.68 -15.73 11.53
C LEU A 594 16.82 -14.44 10.70
N GLY A 595 18.05 -13.99 10.43
CA GLY A 595 18.31 -12.77 9.65
C GLY A 595 17.79 -11.47 10.29
N LEU A 596 17.34 -11.51 11.55
CA LEU A 596 16.77 -10.36 12.24
C LEU A 596 16.99 -10.42 13.75
N TYR A 597 17.04 -9.24 14.38
CA TYR A 597 17.09 -9.10 15.84
C TYR A 597 16.30 -7.87 16.29
N ALA A 598 15.53 -7.99 17.37
CA ALA A 598 14.77 -6.88 17.94
C ALA A 598 15.62 -6.15 18.99
N TRP A 599 15.93 -4.88 18.76
CA TRP A 599 16.83 -4.10 19.62
C TRP A 599 16.25 -2.72 19.91
N THR A 600 16.28 -2.32 21.18
CA THR A 600 15.98 -0.94 21.60
C THR A 600 17.28 -0.15 21.65
N ALA A 601 17.43 0.79 20.72
CA ALA A 601 18.58 1.66 20.69
C ALA A 601 18.65 2.55 21.94
N PRO A 602 19.85 2.98 22.39
CA PRO A 602 20.00 3.96 23.46
C PRO A 602 19.15 5.22 23.24
N ALA A 603 18.74 5.87 24.34
CA ALA A 603 17.87 7.03 24.30
C ALA A 603 18.56 8.31 23.81
N ASP A 604 19.88 8.43 24.02
CA ASP A 604 20.67 9.58 23.59
C ASP A 604 20.98 9.51 22.10
N ALA A 605 20.82 10.63 21.38
CA ALA A 605 21.19 10.64 19.98
C ALA A 605 22.71 10.57 19.83
N ALA A 606 23.17 9.60 19.08
CA ALA A 606 24.56 9.37 18.79
C ALA A 606 24.69 8.70 17.43
N ALA A 607 25.81 8.94 16.77
CA ALA A 607 26.26 8.02 15.75
C ALA A 607 26.74 6.73 16.42
N GLY A 608 26.59 5.59 15.77
CA GLY A 608 26.95 4.29 16.34
C GLY A 608 27.21 3.22 15.30
N GLN A 609 27.70 2.08 15.76
CA GLN A 609 27.95 0.88 14.96
C GLN A 609 27.49 -0.36 15.71
N LEU A 610 27.05 -1.36 14.94
CA LEU A 610 26.78 -2.71 15.41
C LEU A 610 27.84 -3.65 14.85
N ARG A 611 28.01 -4.80 15.50
CA ARG A 611 28.92 -5.85 15.05
C ARG A 611 28.33 -7.21 15.41
N LEU A 612 28.29 -8.11 14.43
CA LEU A 612 28.05 -9.53 14.65
C LEU A 612 29.38 -10.27 14.55
N GLU A 613 29.72 -11.04 15.58
CA GLU A 613 30.91 -11.90 15.61
C GLU A 613 30.49 -13.35 15.49
N VAL A 614 31.03 -14.05 14.49
CA VAL A 614 30.74 -15.46 14.17
C VAL A 614 32.06 -16.20 14.12
N GLY A 615 32.29 -17.08 15.10
CA GLY A 615 33.62 -17.66 15.31
C GLY A 615 34.67 -16.56 15.51
N ASN A 616 35.65 -16.48 14.61
CA ASN A 616 36.74 -15.49 14.66
C ASN A 616 36.52 -14.31 13.70
N THR A 617 35.39 -14.28 12.98
CA THR A 617 35.11 -13.25 11.97
C THR A 617 34.14 -12.21 12.53
N ALA A 618 34.49 -10.94 12.39
CA ALA A 618 33.66 -9.82 12.79
C ALA A 618 33.03 -9.13 11.56
N TYR A 619 31.72 -8.90 11.62
CA TYR A 619 30.95 -8.21 10.60
C TYR A 619 30.38 -6.90 11.17
N PRO A 620 31.13 -5.79 11.13
CA PRO A 620 30.64 -4.50 11.59
C PRO A 620 29.70 -3.85 10.57
N THR A 621 28.73 -3.06 11.05
CA THR A 621 27.97 -2.14 10.20
C THR A 621 28.83 -0.93 9.83
N ALA A 622 28.44 -0.23 8.77
CA ALA A 622 28.78 1.18 8.63
C ALA A 622 28.21 2.01 9.80
N THR A 623 28.71 3.22 10.01
CA THR A 623 28.16 4.14 11.00
C THR A 623 26.75 4.57 10.61
N PHE A 624 25.83 4.50 11.57
CA PHE A 624 24.44 4.96 11.42
C PHE A 624 24.10 5.94 12.55
N ALA A 625 23.09 6.78 12.31
CA ALA A 625 22.60 7.72 13.31
C ALA A 625 21.54 7.05 14.20
N ILE A 626 21.48 7.45 15.46
CA ILE A 626 20.37 7.16 16.37
C ILE A 626 19.85 8.52 16.80
N SER A 627 18.56 8.80 16.63
CA SER A 627 17.96 10.04 17.15
C SER A 627 16.46 9.90 17.35
N GLN A 628 15.88 10.80 18.14
CA GLN A 628 14.44 11.04 18.09
C GLN A 628 14.09 11.84 16.82
N ALA A 629 12.86 11.70 16.34
CA ALA A 629 12.33 12.59 15.32
C ALA A 629 11.86 13.90 15.99
N PRO A 630 12.26 15.08 15.50
CA PRO A 630 11.73 16.33 16.05
C PRO A 630 10.21 16.39 15.93
N LEU A 631 9.55 16.90 16.97
CA LEU A 631 8.14 17.29 16.88
C LEU A 631 8.08 18.73 16.37
N VAL A 632 7.78 18.90 15.08
CA VAL A 632 7.70 20.22 14.46
C VAL A 632 6.29 20.76 14.63
N GLU A 633 6.19 22.01 15.07
CA GLU A 633 4.94 22.74 15.23
C GLU A 633 4.96 24.03 14.43
N VAL A 634 3.78 24.42 13.93
CA VAL A 634 3.57 25.76 13.37
C VAL A 634 3.14 26.66 14.52
N GLY A 635 4.03 27.56 14.93
CA GLY A 635 3.79 28.51 16.01
C GLY A 635 2.75 29.55 15.60
N TYR A 636 2.93 30.22 14.46
CA TYR A 636 1.94 31.13 13.90
C TYR A 636 2.10 31.32 12.40
N VAL A 637 1.02 31.75 11.75
CA VAL A 637 1.02 32.17 10.34
C VAL A 637 0.49 33.60 10.27
N CYS A 638 1.38 34.54 9.91
CA CYS A 638 1.06 35.94 9.66
C CYS A 638 1.27 36.35 8.20
N THR A 639 0.80 37.54 7.84
CA THR A 639 0.88 38.08 6.47
C THR A 639 2.30 38.32 5.99
N GLN A 640 3.26 38.57 6.88
CA GLN A 640 4.65 38.84 6.53
C GLN A 640 5.63 37.75 6.98
N GLU A 641 5.25 36.97 8.00
CA GLU A 641 6.11 35.95 8.57
C GLU A 641 5.33 34.78 9.14
N SER A 642 5.96 33.61 9.21
CA SER A 642 5.44 32.44 9.91
C SER A 642 6.54 31.83 10.77
N LEU A 643 6.17 31.19 11.87
CA LEU A 643 7.11 30.58 12.80
C LEU A 643 6.97 29.06 12.79
N LEU A 644 8.08 28.37 12.59
CA LEU A 644 8.24 26.96 12.91
C LEU A 644 9.02 26.80 14.21
N THR A 645 8.59 25.87 15.06
CA THR A 645 9.28 25.53 16.31
C THR A 645 9.38 24.02 16.47
N TRP A 646 10.38 23.57 17.20
CA TRP A 646 10.53 22.17 17.64
C TRP A 646 11.25 22.12 18.98
N GLU A 647 11.22 20.97 19.64
CA GLU A 647 12.02 20.75 20.85
C GLU A 647 13.47 20.37 20.52
N PRO A 648 14.45 20.76 21.36
CA PRO A 648 15.82 20.29 21.19
C PRO A 648 15.90 18.76 21.25
N VAL A 649 16.47 18.15 20.20
CA VAL A 649 16.79 16.72 20.17
C VAL A 649 18.14 16.51 20.89
N PRO A 650 18.19 15.73 21.98
CA PRO A 650 19.46 15.45 22.68
C PRO A 650 20.53 14.92 21.72
N GLY A 651 21.75 15.46 21.76
CA GLY A 651 22.85 15.04 20.87
C GLY A 651 22.86 15.66 19.45
N ALA A 652 21.80 16.37 19.05
CA ALA A 652 21.82 17.17 17.84
C ALA A 652 22.60 18.48 18.04
N THR A 653 23.45 18.84 17.09
CA THR A 653 24.24 20.09 17.13
C THR A 653 23.63 21.20 16.28
N ARG A 654 22.82 20.83 15.28
CA ARG A 654 22.08 21.72 14.40
C ARG A 654 20.90 21.00 13.77
N TYR A 655 20.06 21.74 13.07
CA TYR A 655 18.86 21.26 12.38
C TYR A 655 18.88 21.72 10.93
N GLN A 656 18.65 20.77 10.02
CA GLN A 656 18.38 21.06 8.61
C GLN A 656 16.87 21.18 8.44
N VAL A 657 16.41 22.38 8.11
CA VAL A 657 15.02 22.64 7.74
C VAL A 657 14.86 22.39 6.24
N LEU A 658 13.84 21.63 5.89
CA LEU A 658 13.48 21.26 4.52
C LEU A 658 12.17 21.92 4.14
N ARG A 659 12.01 22.26 2.85
CA ARG A 659 10.76 22.73 2.24
C ARG A 659 10.34 21.82 1.10
N LEU A 660 9.04 21.68 0.84
CA LEU A 660 8.57 20.95 -0.33
C LEU A 660 8.70 21.81 -1.60
N GLY A 661 9.63 21.43 -2.47
CA GLY A 661 9.81 22.02 -3.80
C GLY A 661 8.79 21.53 -4.82
N VAL A 662 9.23 21.32 -6.06
CA VAL A 662 8.34 20.90 -7.15
C VAL A 662 7.83 19.48 -6.93
N ASN A 663 8.71 18.55 -6.54
CA ASN A 663 8.39 17.13 -6.40
C ASN A 663 8.96 16.47 -5.13
N ALA A 664 9.87 17.13 -4.41
CA ALA A 664 10.56 16.57 -3.26
C ALA A 664 10.84 17.62 -2.19
N LEU A 665 11.10 17.17 -0.96
CA LEU A 665 11.67 18.00 0.09
C LEU A 665 13.12 18.39 -0.25
N GLU A 666 13.43 19.68 -0.15
CA GLU A 666 14.72 20.29 -0.47
C GLU A 666 15.26 21.09 0.73
N PRO A 667 16.58 21.16 0.93
CA PRO A 667 17.20 22.02 1.94
C PRO A 667 16.76 23.49 1.82
N LEU A 668 16.25 24.07 2.91
CA LEU A 668 15.91 25.48 3.01
C LEU A 668 16.95 26.26 3.82
N ALA A 669 17.23 25.79 5.04
CA ALA A 669 18.10 26.47 5.98
C ALA A 669 18.73 25.48 6.97
N THR A 670 19.87 25.84 7.54
CA THR A 670 20.49 25.12 8.66
C THR A 670 20.62 26.08 9.84
N THR A 671 20.22 25.65 11.04
CA THR A 671 20.30 26.47 12.26
C THR A 671 20.63 25.63 13.49
N ALA A 672 21.29 26.21 14.49
CA ALA A 672 21.45 25.60 15.81
C ALA A 672 20.22 25.83 16.72
N ASP A 673 19.40 26.83 16.39
CA ASP A 673 18.19 27.17 17.12
C ASP A 673 17.08 26.13 16.88
N THR A 674 16.08 26.13 17.75
CA THR A 674 14.89 25.27 17.61
C THR A 674 13.64 26.03 17.16
N ALA A 675 13.86 27.20 16.58
CA ALA A 675 12.85 28.06 16.01
C ALA A 675 13.37 28.65 14.69
N LEU A 676 12.50 28.74 13.69
CA LEU A 676 12.82 29.38 12.41
C LEU A 676 11.68 30.30 11.97
N LEU A 677 12.02 31.57 11.73
CA LEU A 677 11.15 32.53 11.09
C LEU A 677 11.23 32.38 9.57
N LEU A 678 10.08 32.23 8.95
CA LEU A 678 9.89 32.15 7.51
C LEU A 678 9.33 33.48 7.03
N ASN A 679 10.04 34.19 6.15
CA ASN A 679 9.51 35.40 5.53
C ASN A 679 8.47 35.03 4.47
N VAL A 680 7.22 35.43 4.68
CA VAL A 680 6.10 35.11 3.79
C VAL A 680 5.73 36.36 2.98
N GLY A 681 6.56 36.73 2.01
CA GLY A 681 6.23 37.78 1.03
C GLY A 681 5.73 37.15 -0.28
N GLY A 682 4.62 37.67 -0.84
CA GLY A 682 4.15 37.38 -2.20
C GLY A 682 4.06 35.89 -2.59
N GLU A 683 5.11 35.35 -3.23
CA GLU A 683 5.19 33.97 -3.72
C GLU A 683 5.31 32.90 -2.61
N ALA A 684 5.65 33.28 -1.38
CA ALA A 684 5.74 32.37 -0.24
C ALA A 684 4.38 31.79 0.20
N ALA A 685 3.25 32.34 -0.25
CA ALA A 685 1.92 31.76 -0.06
C ALA A 685 1.72 30.42 -0.82
N ALA A 686 2.57 30.12 -1.81
CA ALA A 686 2.62 28.82 -2.50
C ALA A 686 3.47 27.77 -1.75
N MET A 687 4.22 28.17 -0.72
CA MET A 687 5.18 27.33 0.02
C MET A 687 4.59 26.86 1.35
N GLN A 688 3.85 25.75 1.33
CA GLN A 688 3.04 25.33 2.48
C GLN A 688 3.67 24.26 3.37
N TYR A 689 4.67 23.49 2.91
CA TYR A 689 5.09 22.26 3.60
C TYR A 689 6.56 22.27 4.04
N TYR A 690 6.80 21.93 5.30
CA TYR A 690 8.12 21.98 5.93
C TYR A 690 8.40 20.77 6.81
N SER A 691 9.66 20.37 6.91
CA SER A 691 10.12 19.29 7.79
C SER A 691 11.49 19.63 8.36
N VAL A 692 11.90 18.95 9.44
CA VAL A 692 13.16 19.20 10.14
C VAL A 692 13.92 17.90 10.33
N VAL A 693 15.22 17.93 10.07
CA VAL A 693 16.15 16.83 10.30
C VAL A 693 17.16 17.26 11.37
N PRO A 694 17.30 16.54 12.50
CA PRO A 694 18.38 16.80 13.44
C PRO A 694 19.70 16.34 12.82
N VAL A 695 20.79 17.08 13.05
CA VAL A 695 22.13 16.75 12.57
C VAL A 695 23.05 16.54 13.78
N LEU A 696 23.66 15.36 13.85
CA LEU A 696 24.51 14.94 14.97
C LEU A 696 25.90 15.58 14.88
N ALA A 697 26.71 15.41 15.93
CA ALA A 697 28.03 16.02 16.04
C ALA A 697 29.02 15.59 14.94
N ASP A 698 28.89 14.35 14.43
CA ASP A 698 29.68 13.83 13.31
C ASP A 698 29.17 14.28 11.93
N GLY A 699 28.10 15.09 11.89
CA GLY A 699 27.45 15.58 10.68
C GLY A 699 26.41 14.64 10.10
N SER A 700 26.18 13.46 10.69
CA SER A 700 25.16 12.53 10.23
C SER A 700 23.74 13.09 10.43
N ALA A 701 22.86 12.80 9.48
CA ALA A 701 21.45 13.14 9.56
C ALA A 701 20.72 12.12 10.43
N GLY A 702 19.99 12.60 11.45
CA GLY A 702 19.11 11.78 12.27
C GLY A 702 17.74 11.54 11.63
N VAL A 703 16.81 11.05 12.42
CA VAL A 703 15.44 10.76 11.98
C VAL A 703 14.71 12.07 11.67
N ARG A 704 14.29 12.23 10.42
CA ARG A 704 13.50 13.39 9.97
C ARG A 704 12.11 13.41 10.61
N ALA A 705 11.62 14.59 10.94
CA ALA A 705 10.25 14.83 11.38
C ALA A 705 9.20 14.50 10.31
N ARG A 706 7.94 14.38 10.72
CA ARG A 706 6.81 14.48 9.78
C ARG A 706 6.74 15.89 9.20
N THR A 707 6.20 16.01 8.00
CA THR A 707 6.04 17.30 7.33
C THR A 707 4.80 18.00 7.85
N VAL A 708 4.94 19.29 8.20
CA VAL A 708 3.84 20.15 8.64
C VAL A 708 3.39 21.07 7.51
N SER A 709 2.11 21.42 7.49
CA SER A 709 1.55 22.39 6.55
C SER A 709 1.21 23.71 7.25
N LEU A 710 1.58 24.84 6.62
CA LEU A 710 1.16 26.18 7.06
C LEU A 710 -0.33 26.44 6.78
N ALA A 711 -0.92 25.83 5.74
CA ALA A 711 -2.30 26.09 5.36
C ALA A 711 -3.34 25.44 6.29
N GLY A 712 -2.96 24.37 7.00
CA GLY A 712 -3.81 23.70 7.99
C GLY A 712 -3.69 24.25 9.41
N ALA A 713 -2.83 25.25 9.63
CA ALA A 713 -2.62 25.79 10.97
C ALA A 713 -3.75 26.76 11.34
N ASN A 714 -4.52 26.43 12.39
CA ASN A 714 -5.57 27.30 12.95
C ASN A 714 -5.02 28.54 13.70
N ASN A 715 -3.73 28.87 13.56
CA ASN A 715 -3.04 29.90 14.33
C ASN A 715 -2.93 31.18 13.51
N ARG A 716 -4.02 31.96 13.41
CA ARG A 716 -4.01 33.25 12.71
C ARG A 716 -3.20 34.24 13.54
N CYS A 717 -1.98 34.54 13.12
CA CYS A 717 -1.07 35.44 13.83
C CYS A 717 -1.08 35.24 15.36
N TYR A 718 -0.45 34.18 15.86
CA TYR A 718 -0.39 33.79 17.27
C TYR A 718 -1.71 33.28 17.86
N VAL A 719 -2.86 33.85 17.55
CA VAL A 719 -4.13 33.49 18.21
C VAL A 719 -4.68 32.19 17.61
N ARG A 720 -4.80 31.15 18.44
CA ARG A 720 -5.53 29.90 18.12
C ARG A 720 -6.99 30.02 18.54
N SER A 721 -7.22 30.47 19.77
CA SER A 721 -8.55 30.73 20.30
C SER A 721 -8.51 31.80 21.37
N PHE A 722 -9.62 32.53 21.51
CA PHE A 722 -9.84 33.47 22.60
C PHE A 722 -11.30 33.32 23.00
N LEU A 723 -11.58 32.62 24.09
CA LEU A 723 -12.95 32.28 24.46
C LEU A 723 -13.21 32.61 25.93
N PRO A 724 -14.41 33.13 26.27
CA PRO A 724 -14.82 33.25 27.66
C PRO A 724 -15.04 31.86 28.26
N ARG A 725 -14.68 31.66 29.53
CA ARG A 725 -14.98 30.39 30.24
C ARG A 725 -16.47 30.15 30.39
N GLN A 726 -17.22 31.24 30.56
CA GLN A 726 -18.68 31.25 30.65
C GLN A 726 -19.20 32.50 29.95
N LEU A 727 -20.24 32.32 29.12
CA LEU A 727 -20.86 33.42 28.37
C LEU A 727 -21.64 34.37 29.29
N VAL A 728 -22.19 33.82 30.38
CA VAL A 728 -22.88 34.56 31.44
C VAL A 728 -22.17 34.25 32.74
N THR A 729 -21.70 35.27 33.45
CA THR A 729 -20.87 35.05 34.64
C THR A 729 -20.84 36.27 35.56
N ASP A 730 -20.52 36.04 36.83
CA ASP A 730 -20.16 37.05 37.81
C ASP A 730 -18.63 37.28 37.89
N GLN A 731 -17.85 36.56 37.09
CA GLN A 731 -16.39 36.73 36.98
C GLN A 731 -15.93 36.65 35.52
N ILE A 732 -15.54 37.79 34.95
CA ILE A 732 -15.01 37.84 33.58
C ILE A 732 -13.66 37.14 33.52
N THR A 733 -13.65 35.94 32.93
CA THR A 733 -12.42 35.17 32.67
C THR A 733 -12.41 34.64 31.24
N PHE A 734 -11.31 34.87 30.54
CA PHE A 734 -11.05 34.36 29.20
C PHE A 734 -9.84 33.44 29.20
N ASP A 735 -9.91 32.38 28.39
CA ASP A 735 -8.76 31.57 28.04
C ASP A 735 -8.29 31.98 26.64
N LEU A 736 -7.13 32.64 26.57
CA LEU A 736 -6.42 32.94 25.34
C LEU A 736 -5.44 31.79 25.07
N VAL A 737 -5.67 31.03 24.01
CA VAL A 737 -4.74 30.00 23.55
C VAL A 737 -3.97 30.56 22.36
N LEU A 738 -2.66 30.62 22.51
CA LEU A 738 -1.74 31.01 21.48
C LEU A 738 -1.11 29.78 20.81
N GLY A 739 -0.63 29.96 19.59
CA GLY A 739 0.22 28.96 18.94
C GLY A 739 1.68 29.05 19.37
N SER A 740 2.12 30.21 19.86
CA SER A 740 3.44 30.43 20.45
C SER A 740 3.44 31.72 21.29
N THR A 741 4.37 31.86 22.23
CA THR A 741 4.68 33.14 22.91
C THR A 741 5.96 33.79 22.40
N PHE A 742 6.59 33.19 21.37
CA PHE A 742 7.85 33.65 20.79
C PHE A 742 7.79 35.13 20.39
N ARG A 743 8.74 35.93 20.87
CA ARG A 743 8.83 37.38 20.60
C ARG A 743 7.57 38.18 20.95
N LEU A 744 6.70 37.70 21.84
CA LEU A 744 5.65 38.54 22.43
C LEU A 744 6.20 39.34 23.60
N ARG A 745 5.91 40.65 23.60
CA ARG A 745 6.26 41.58 24.66
C ARG A 745 5.17 41.61 25.75
N ALA A 746 3.92 41.74 25.33
CA ALA A 746 2.77 41.90 26.20
C ALA A 746 1.49 41.37 25.55
N VAL A 747 0.56 40.90 26.37
CA VAL A 747 -0.82 40.58 26.00
C VAL A 747 -1.73 41.49 26.81
N HIS A 748 -2.67 42.14 26.14
CA HIS A 748 -3.62 43.05 26.74
C HIS A 748 -5.03 42.52 26.55
N LEU A 749 -5.81 42.45 27.63
CA LEU A 749 -7.26 42.33 27.52
C LEU A 749 -7.81 43.74 27.29
N GLU A 750 -8.55 43.93 26.20
CA GLU A 750 -9.20 45.19 25.90
C GLU A 750 -10.72 45.06 25.94
N ARG A 751 -11.38 46.04 26.55
CA ARG A 751 -12.84 46.15 26.65
C ARG A 751 -13.33 47.31 25.79
N GLU A 752 -14.41 47.09 25.04
CA GLU A 752 -15.05 48.14 24.26
C GLU A 752 -15.71 49.19 25.16
N THR A 753 -15.47 50.46 24.88
CA THR A 753 -16.08 51.62 25.55
C THR A 753 -16.62 52.59 24.49
N PRO A 754 -17.40 53.64 24.85
CA PRO A 754 -17.84 54.64 23.88
C PRO A 754 -16.70 55.33 23.10
N GLY A 755 -15.48 55.35 23.66
CA GLY A 755 -14.28 55.89 23.00
C GLY A 755 -13.44 54.84 22.26
N GLY A 756 -13.95 53.62 22.09
CA GLY A 756 -13.22 52.49 21.50
C GLY A 756 -12.71 51.47 22.53
N PHE A 757 -11.91 50.51 22.07
CA PHE A 757 -11.33 49.47 22.94
C PHE A 757 -10.25 50.06 23.86
N GLN A 758 -10.37 49.80 25.16
CA GLN A 758 -9.41 50.23 26.20
C GLN A 758 -8.81 49.01 26.92
N THR A 759 -7.51 49.05 27.20
CA THR A 759 -6.82 47.99 27.96
C THR A 759 -7.30 47.96 29.41
N VAL A 760 -7.80 46.81 29.87
CA VAL A 760 -8.26 46.56 31.25
C VAL A 760 -7.29 45.66 32.03
N GLN A 761 -6.51 44.86 31.33
CA GLN A 761 -5.46 44.03 31.91
C GLN A 761 -4.27 43.95 30.96
N THR A 762 -3.06 43.90 31.51
CA THR A 762 -1.83 43.59 30.76
C THR A 762 -1.12 42.43 31.44
N VAL A 763 -0.69 41.45 30.65
CA VAL A 763 0.03 40.25 31.08
C VAL A 763 1.31 40.13 30.28
N THR A 764 2.43 39.86 30.96
CA THR A 764 3.67 39.46 30.30
C THR A 764 3.58 37.97 29.95
N PRO A 765 3.70 37.57 28.67
CA PRO A 765 3.58 36.18 28.26
C PRO A 765 4.68 35.32 28.88
N GLY A 766 4.31 34.17 29.45
CA GLY A 766 5.25 33.16 29.93
C GLY A 766 5.66 32.17 28.82
N ALA A 767 6.28 31.06 29.22
CA ALA A 767 6.58 29.96 28.30
C ALA A 767 5.33 29.19 27.83
N GLN A 768 4.25 29.24 28.62
CA GLN A 768 3.00 28.54 28.31
C GLN A 768 2.16 29.34 27.30
N PRO A 769 1.61 28.70 26.26
CA PRO A 769 0.81 29.36 25.24
C PRO A 769 -0.62 29.69 25.68
N THR A 770 -1.08 29.13 26.79
CA THR A 770 -2.40 29.42 27.36
C THR A 770 -2.27 30.51 28.42
N ILE A 771 -3.00 31.60 28.22
CA ILE A 771 -3.00 32.77 29.10
C ILE A 771 -4.42 33.03 29.57
N GLU A 772 -4.58 33.05 30.89
CA GLU A 772 -5.84 33.45 31.51
C GLU A 772 -5.90 34.98 31.62
N LEU A 773 -6.98 35.58 31.13
CA LEU A 773 -7.22 37.01 31.18
C LEU A 773 -8.49 37.31 31.96
N ARG A 774 -8.48 38.36 32.77
CA ARG A 774 -9.56 38.74 33.69
C ARG A 774 -9.85 40.22 33.64
N ASP A 775 -11.11 40.58 33.87
CA ASP A 775 -11.54 41.97 34.10
C ASP A 775 -12.39 42.05 35.38
N GLN A 776 -12.35 43.20 36.04
CA GLN A 776 -13.22 43.54 37.17
C GLN A 776 -14.18 44.64 36.74
N LEU A 777 -15.46 44.27 36.61
CA LEU A 777 -16.49 45.18 36.14
C LEU A 777 -17.28 45.79 37.32
N PRO A 778 -17.53 47.11 37.27
CA PRO A 778 -18.37 47.74 38.27
C PRO A 778 -19.85 47.41 38.05
N GLU A 779 -20.37 47.42 36.82
CA GLU A 779 -21.81 47.33 36.55
C GLU A 779 -22.24 46.14 35.66
N PRO A 780 -23.37 45.47 35.95
CA PRO A 780 -23.94 44.42 35.09
C PRO A 780 -24.23 44.91 33.66
N GLY A 781 -24.01 44.07 32.66
CA GLY A 781 -24.29 44.41 31.27
C GLY A 781 -23.67 43.48 30.24
N LEU A 782 -23.92 43.77 28.97
CA LEU A 782 -23.23 43.15 27.84
C LEU A 782 -21.94 43.93 27.57
N TYR A 783 -20.82 43.21 27.58
CA TYR A 783 -19.50 43.77 27.30
C TYR A 783 -18.84 43.02 26.15
N ARG A 784 -18.04 43.76 25.37
CA ARG A 784 -17.32 43.23 24.23
C ARG A 784 -15.83 43.33 24.50
N TYR A 785 -15.11 42.24 24.31
CA TYR A 785 -13.69 42.12 24.62
C TYR A 785 -12.89 41.62 23.42
N ARG A 786 -11.62 41.99 23.37
CA ARG A 786 -10.63 41.38 22.48
C ARG A 786 -9.30 41.28 23.20
N ALA A 787 -8.47 40.33 22.80
CA ALA A 787 -7.06 40.33 23.16
C ALA A 787 -6.27 41.16 22.13
N ARG A 788 -5.38 42.04 22.61
CA ARG A 788 -4.37 42.76 21.82
C ARG A 788 -3.00 42.25 22.23
N LEU A 789 -2.26 41.66 21.29
CA LEU A 789 -0.90 41.18 21.48
C LEU A 789 0.07 42.25 20.96
N GLU A 790 1.12 42.53 21.71
CA GLU A 790 2.24 43.40 21.32
C GLU A 790 3.50 42.56 21.14
N THR A 791 4.12 42.62 19.95
CA THR A 791 5.37 41.91 19.68
C THR A 791 6.58 42.74 20.10
N LEU A 792 7.75 42.11 20.26
CA LEU A 792 9.02 42.81 20.53
C LEU A 792 9.41 43.78 19.40
N ALA A 793 8.88 43.60 18.20
CA ALA A 793 9.06 44.52 17.07
C ALA A 793 8.07 45.70 17.08
N GLY A 794 7.21 45.81 18.10
CA GLY A 794 6.20 46.86 18.23
C GLY A 794 4.95 46.64 17.35
N GLN A 795 4.82 45.48 16.70
CA GLN A 795 3.61 45.15 15.94
C GLN A 795 2.48 44.74 16.87
N THR A 796 1.26 45.03 16.44
CA THR A 796 0.05 44.70 17.19
C THR A 796 -0.79 43.68 16.45
N VAL A 797 -1.23 42.64 17.16
CA VAL A 797 -2.15 41.63 16.64
C VAL A 797 -3.40 41.57 17.51
N TYR A 798 -4.57 41.37 16.91
CA TYR A 798 -5.84 41.28 17.62
C TYR A 798 -6.46 39.90 17.47
N SER A 799 -7.11 39.42 18.53
CA SER A 799 -8.07 38.32 18.43
C SER A 799 -9.38 38.78 17.76
N GLN A 800 -10.29 37.84 17.53
CA GLN A 800 -11.70 38.19 17.33
C GLN A 800 -12.29 38.85 18.57
N VAL A 801 -13.41 39.55 18.40
CA VAL A 801 -14.17 40.18 19.49
C VAL A 801 -15.15 39.16 20.07
N GLU A 802 -15.09 38.98 21.39
CA GLU A 802 -16.00 38.12 22.14
C GLU A 802 -17.00 38.94 22.95
N ASN A 803 -18.21 38.42 23.08
CA ASN A 803 -19.28 39.02 23.87
C ASN A 803 -19.39 38.28 25.21
N ILE A 804 -19.58 39.01 26.31
CA ILE A 804 -19.83 38.43 27.63
C ILE A 804 -20.93 39.20 28.36
N TYR A 805 -21.80 38.46 29.03
CA TYR A 805 -22.87 38.99 29.87
C TYR A 805 -22.42 38.94 31.32
N TYR A 806 -22.09 40.10 31.88
CA TYR A 806 -21.74 40.23 33.28
C TYR A 806 -23.00 40.46 34.10
N ALA A 807 -23.29 39.56 35.03
CA ALA A 807 -24.39 39.69 35.99
C ALA A 807 -23.85 39.45 37.39
N ARG A 808 -24.18 40.35 38.34
CA ARG A 808 -23.82 40.14 39.75
C ARG A 808 -24.60 38.93 40.31
N PRO A 809 -24.10 38.26 41.36
CA PRO A 809 -24.84 37.19 42.01
C PRO A 809 -26.24 37.65 42.44
N GLY A 810 -27.28 36.94 42.01
CA GLY A 810 -28.68 37.27 42.30
C GLY A 810 -29.28 38.38 41.43
N ASP A 811 -28.57 38.86 40.41
CA ASP A 811 -29.04 39.87 39.48
C ASP A 811 -29.51 39.28 38.14
N VAL A 812 -30.44 39.95 37.45
CA VAL A 812 -30.96 39.51 36.15
C VAL A 812 -30.85 40.63 35.12
N LEU A 813 -30.15 40.36 34.01
CA LEU A 813 -30.06 41.29 32.89
C LEU A 813 -31.33 41.22 32.05
N LEU A 814 -31.73 42.35 31.44
CA LEU A 814 -32.87 42.42 30.52
C LEU A 814 -32.49 43.27 29.30
N PHE A 815 -32.51 42.69 28.12
CA PHE A 815 -32.06 43.34 26.88
C PHE A 815 -32.76 42.77 25.62
N PRO A 816 -32.74 43.49 24.49
CA PRO A 816 -32.41 44.91 24.40
C PRO A 816 -33.41 45.73 25.21
N ASN A 817 -32.98 46.87 25.74
CA ASN A 817 -33.85 47.76 26.48
C ASN A 817 -33.36 49.20 26.25
N PRO A 818 -34.02 49.98 25.36
CA PRO A 818 -35.34 49.72 24.77
C PRO A 818 -35.40 48.54 23.77
N VAL A 819 -36.56 47.88 23.68
CA VAL A 819 -36.87 46.80 22.72
C VAL A 819 -37.91 47.28 21.70
N VAL A 820 -37.84 46.85 20.45
CA VAL A 820 -38.85 47.18 19.43
C VAL A 820 -40.04 46.21 19.55
N ALA A 821 -41.27 46.73 19.54
CA ALA A 821 -42.47 45.91 19.61
C ALA A 821 -42.49 44.83 18.51
N GLY A 822 -42.80 43.58 18.89
CA GLY A 822 -42.77 42.43 17.97
C GLY A 822 -41.42 41.73 17.87
N THR A 823 -40.42 42.15 18.65
CA THR A 823 -39.16 41.41 18.81
C THR A 823 -39.07 40.75 20.20
N ALA A 824 -38.25 39.73 20.37
CA ALA A 824 -38.09 39.08 21.67
C ALA A 824 -37.22 39.93 22.62
N ALA A 825 -37.69 40.14 23.85
CA ALA A 825 -36.86 40.61 24.95
C ALA A 825 -36.24 39.40 25.66
N THR A 826 -34.95 39.47 25.93
CA THR A 826 -34.16 38.41 26.58
C THR A 826 -33.81 38.83 27.99
N PHE A 827 -33.92 37.89 28.94
CA PHE A 827 -33.44 38.05 30.29
C PHE A 827 -32.45 36.95 30.67
N ILE A 828 -31.41 37.30 31.42
CA ILE A 828 -30.25 36.43 31.67
C ILE A 828 -29.86 36.46 33.15
N GLU A 829 -29.62 35.29 33.74
CA GLU A 829 -29.16 35.08 35.13
C GLU A 829 -27.87 34.25 35.13
N ALA A 830 -26.93 34.56 36.05
CA ALA A 830 -25.57 34.02 36.04
C ALA A 830 -25.46 32.54 36.45
N ASN A 831 -26.34 32.05 37.32
CA ASN A 831 -26.24 30.73 37.94
C ASN A 831 -27.08 29.65 37.23
N GLY A 832 -27.75 29.97 36.12
CA GLY A 832 -28.55 29.00 35.36
C GLY A 832 -29.81 28.53 36.07
N LEU A 833 -30.32 29.32 37.03
CA LEU A 833 -31.51 28.96 37.80
C LEU A 833 -32.78 29.00 36.92
N ALA A 834 -33.75 28.13 37.21
CA ALA A 834 -35.08 28.27 36.62
C ALA A 834 -35.69 29.62 37.04
N MET A 835 -36.36 30.32 36.11
CA MET A 835 -36.87 31.68 36.37
C MET A 835 -38.35 31.77 36.03
N ARG A 836 -39.14 32.36 36.93
CA ARG A 836 -40.49 32.84 36.61
C ARG A 836 -40.45 34.33 36.29
N TRP A 837 -41.13 34.79 35.25
CA TRP A 837 -41.17 36.21 34.89
C TRP A 837 -42.60 36.72 34.70
N GLN A 838 -42.81 38.01 34.99
CA GLN A 838 -44.07 38.71 34.88
C GLN A 838 -43.84 40.08 34.26
N LEU A 839 -44.50 40.38 33.14
CA LEU A 839 -44.52 41.67 32.47
C LEU A 839 -45.76 42.45 32.90
N ILE A 840 -45.57 43.65 33.44
CA ILE A 840 -46.59 44.49 34.07
C ILE A 840 -46.59 45.85 33.36
N ASP A 841 -47.75 46.42 33.07
CA ASP A 841 -47.84 47.76 32.46
C ASP A 841 -47.61 48.88 33.49
N HIS A 842 -47.51 50.13 33.03
CA HIS A 842 -47.33 51.31 33.88
C HIS A 842 -48.50 51.58 34.86
N LEU A 843 -49.66 50.92 34.69
CA LEU A 843 -50.80 50.99 35.60
C LEU A 843 -50.79 49.84 36.63
N GLY A 844 -49.75 48.99 36.62
CA GLY A 844 -49.61 47.87 37.54
C GLY A 844 -50.39 46.62 37.12
N ARG A 845 -50.95 46.55 35.91
CA ARG A 845 -51.69 45.38 35.42
C ARG A 845 -50.73 44.36 34.85
N LEU A 846 -50.89 43.08 35.24
CA LEU A 846 -50.17 41.96 34.64
C LEU A 846 -50.58 41.83 33.16
N VAL A 847 -49.60 41.93 32.26
CA VAL A 847 -49.78 41.86 30.81
C VAL A 847 -49.50 40.45 30.32
N ARG A 848 -48.37 39.87 30.75
CA ARG A 848 -47.93 38.52 30.40
C ARG A 848 -47.11 37.92 31.55
N GLU A 849 -47.07 36.60 31.66
CA GLU A 849 -46.14 35.88 32.53
C GLU A 849 -45.71 34.56 31.87
N GLY A 850 -44.62 33.99 32.37
CA GLY A 850 -44.11 32.69 31.92
C GLY A 850 -42.97 32.18 32.79
N GLU A 851 -42.44 31.03 32.41
CA GLU A 851 -41.32 30.37 33.08
C GLU A 851 -40.23 29.99 32.07
N ALA A 852 -38.98 30.04 32.52
CA ALA A 852 -37.80 29.56 31.81
C ALA A 852 -37.17 28.42 32.64
N PRO A 853 -37.47 27.14 32.30
CA PRO A 853 -36.95 26.00 33.05
C PRO A 853 -35.45 25.80 32.77
N GLU A 854 -34.63 25.84 33.82
CA GLU A 854 -33.19 25.51 33.85
C GLU A 854 -32.36 26.01 32.66
N ALA A 855 -32.38 27.32 32.41
CA ALA A 855 -31.51 27.96 31.42
C ALA A 855 -31.00 29.31 31.95
N SER A 856 -29.70 29.61 31.76
CA SER A 856 -29.12 30.93 32.06
C SER A 856 -29.75 32.07 31.25
N VAL A 857 -30.57 31.75 30.24
CA VAL A 857 -31.20 32.68 29.30
C VAL A 857 -32.67 32.33 29.12
N GLY A 858 -33.56 33.30 29.35
CA GLY A 858 -34.97 33.23 29.02
C GLY A 858 -35.40 34.35 28.07
N GLN A 859 -36.49 34.15 27.34
CA GLN A 859 -37.01 35.14 26.39
C GLN A 859 -38.53 35.26 26.49
N PHE A 860 -39.03 36.45 26.18
CA PHE A 860 -40.46 36.67 25.96
C PHE A 860 -40.70 37.59 24.77
N ASP A 861 -41.75 37.28 24.01
CA ASP A 861 -42.15 38.04 22.84
C ASP A 861 -42.87 39.35 23.24
N THR A 862 -42.49 40.45 22.59
CA THR A 862 -43.09 41.78 22.78
C THR A 862 -44.16 42.12 21.74
N SER A 863 -44.60 41.15 20.93
CA SER A 863 -45.72 41.34 19.99
C SER A 863 -46.96 41.89 20.69
N ASN A 864 -47.69 42.77 20.00
CA ASN A 864 -48.93 43.40 20.48
C ASN A 864 -48.77 44.27 21.74
N LEU A 865 -47.54 44.51 22.22
CA LEU A 865 -47.28 45.53 23.23
C LEU A 865 -47.33 46.91 22.56
N ARG A 866 -47.92 47.89 23.25
CA ARG A 866 -47.90 49.29 22.79
C ARG A 866 -46.55 49.89 23.18
N ALA A 867 -46.05 50.83 22.37
CA ALA A 867 -44.87 51.60 22.77
C ALA A 867 -45.11 52.29 24.11
N GLY A 868 -44.16 52.16 25.05
CA GLY A 868 -44.33 52.60 26.43
C GLY A 868 -43.38 51.91 27.40
N THR A 869 -43.53 52.23 28.69
CA THR A 869 -42.73 51.61 29.76
C THR A 869 -43.52 50.49 30.44
N TYR A 870 -42.85 49.35 30.62
CA TYR A 870 -43.33 48.17 31.33
C TYR A 870 -42.37 47.83 32.48
N ILE A 871 -42.86 47.07 33.45
CA ILE A 871 -42.09 46.50 34.55
C ILE A 871 -42.02 45.00 34.35
N VAL A 872 -40.82 44.43 34.32
CA VAL A 872 -40.59 42.99 34.28
C VAL A 872 -40.13 42.56 35.66
N ARG A 873 -40.90 41.71 36.35
CA ARG A 873 -40.48 41.04 37.58
C ARG A 873 -39.98 39.65 37.21
N ILE A 874 -38.79 39.29 37.66
CA ILE A 874 -38.16 38.01 37.37
C ILE A 874 -37.74 37.39 38.70
N THR A 875 -38.15 36.16 38.95
CA THR A 875 -37.93 35.43 40.19
C THR A 875 -37.17 34.14 39.87
N PRO A 876 -35.85 34.11 40.08
CA PRO A 876 -35.06 32.88 40.02
C PRO A 876 -35.49 31.91 41.12
N ALA A 877 -35.43 30.61 40.84
CA ALA A 877 -35.77 29.56 41.78
C ALA A 877 -34.82 29.60 43.00
N GLY A 878 -35.38 29.79 44.20
CA GLY A 878 -34.61 29.96 45.43
C GLY A 878 -33.91 31.33 45.58
N GLY A 879 -34.12 32.27 44.64
CA GLY A 879 -33.53 33.61 44.64
C GLY A 879 -34.52 34.73 44.96
N ALA A 880 -33.99 35.95 45.14
CA ALA A 880 -34.82 37.14 45.32
C ALA A 880 -35.48 37.57 44.00
N THR A 881 -36.69 38.14 44.06
CA THR A 881 -37.34 38.69 42.87
C THR A 881 -36.65 39.99 42.43
N VAL A 882 -36.16 40.00 41.19
CA VAL A 882 -35.53 41.14 40.54
C VAL A 882 -36.56 41.89 39.71
N VAL A 883 -36.59 43.22 39.83
CA VAL A 883 -37.50 44.08 39.06
C VAL A 883 -36.69 44.90 38.05
N ARG A 884 -37.14 44.91 36.79
CA ARG A 884 -36.52 45.65 35.69
C ARG A 884 -37.55 46.49 34.96
N ARG A 885 -37.16 47.69 34.58
CA ARG A 885 -37.95 48.53 33.66
C ARG A 885 -37.65 48.09 32.23
N LEU A 886 -38.67 47.85 31.40
CA LEU A 886 -38.54 47.61 29.97
C LEU A 886 -39.18 48.77 29.20
N VAL A 887 -38.46 49.37 28.27
CA VAL A 887 -39.00 50.39 27.36
C VAL A 887 -39.28 49.72 26.01
N VAL A 888 -40.54 49.75 25.57
CA VAL A 888 -40.96 49.21 24.26
C VAL A 888 -41.11 50.38 23.28
N LEU A 889 -40.42 50.29 22.15
CA LEU A 889 -40.50 51.22 21.02
C LEU A 889 -41.50 50.71 19.98
N ARG A 890 -41.94 51.59 19.08
CA ARG A 890 -42.79 51.20 17.95
C ARG A 890 -42.04 50.37 16.93
#